data_AF-A0A7Y3HB05-F1
#
_entry.id   AF-A0A7Y3HB05-F1
#
_cell.length_a   1.000
_cell.length_b   1.000
_cell.length_c   1.000
_cell.angle_alpha   90.00
_cell.angle_beta   90.00
_cell.angle_gamma   90.00
#
_symmetry.space_group_name_H-M   'P 1'
#
loop_
_entity.id
_entity.type
_entity.pdbx_description
1 polymer ?
#
loop_
_entity_poly.entity_id
_entity_poly.type
_entity_poly.pdbx_seq_one_letter_code
_entity_poly.pdbx_strand_id
1 'polypeptide(L)'
;SGAGRFQSILDVNVRDSVQIAQAVDTVIESYTRDGRTVKDADEILVQPQVTDVASSGVMFSRDLEIKAPYHTINIDRHSKRPDVVTSGTAGHLDTSFVAWNADRDLLPDDIRRLVCLAEELMELTQLDALDIEFLFDSRQELYLLQVRPMPLGHSSYSLADTDLLDTVSEARRFIAQNSGPSPILAGSTTIFGNMPDWNPAEMIGKTPRPLALSLYQALIGDFHWASARADIGYRDVTPEPLVVAIGGKPYIDVRTSLNSFLPASIDREFAGAWIDDCLARLAARPELHDKVEFEVLPTCLAFDWDVHHGHMRAAGLSASAIDQYRAQLAKLTSTILRDREIPISKLLADVQGLESIHQLRRQDGADSAGAFARRAQLLLIDCGRYGLRPFSILARYAFISLAILKSLVSSGVLSRSDMDRFLQSIPTVASEFTSDLEALRSGAMSKELFVEQYGHLRPNSYEITSPNYASGFERYIGQGEAGLFAGNDCKPGRFEPNASNEADRALQSLGLEVSAGQLFEFMRAAIAGREKAKFEFMKSVNSILESITKFGEFIGLSTGELSHLHVNEVLQHAKSSMNGSSASHLKRQASFKKKQMEVTRAFRTPDLIRHADEVLYFEQETWKPNFVTQKTLQAEVVDLPGEPDNRNLEGKIVLIQAADPGYDWIFGHRIAGLITEYGGIGSHMAIRAAEFSLPAAIGCGGVLFEQVRNARRVELDCANERLKVLA
;
A
#
# COMPACT_ATOMS: atom_id res chain seq x y z
N SER A 1 -18.48 -11.57 -30.03
CA SER A 1 -17.71 -10.63 -30.86
C SER A 1 -16.53 -11.38 -31.50
N GLY A 2 -15.96 -10.87 -32.59
CA GLY A 2 -14.74 -11.40 -33.24
C GLY A 2 -13.53 -10.49 -33.06
N ALA A 3 -13.48 -9.72 -31.96
CA ALA A 3 -12.42 -8.74 -31.71
C ALA A 3 -11.04 -9.42 -31.66
N GLY A 4 -10.05 -8.89 -32.38
CA GLY A 4 -8.70 -9.46 -32.48
C GLY A 4 -8.61 -10.84 -33.15
N ARG A 5 -9.73 -11.38 -33.66
CA ARG A 5 -9.81 -12.76 -34.18
C ARG A 5 -9.39 -12.87 -35.64
N PHE A 6 -9.67 -11.83 -36.42
CA PHE A 6 -9.43 -11.79 -37.87
C PHE A 6 -8.30 -10.82 -38.18
N GLN A 7 -7.64 -11.03 -39.32
CA GLN A 7 -6.45 -10.29 -39.68
C GLN A 7 -6.82 -8.90 -40.21
N SER A 8 -6.08 -7.88 -39.80
CA SER A 8 -6.12 -6.53 -40.37
C SER A 8 -4.82 -6.27 -41.11
N ILE A 9 -4.91 -5.76 -42.34
CA ILE A 9 -3.75 -5.43 -43.18
C ILE A 9 -3.60 -3.92 -43.24
N LEU A 10 -2.42 -3.42 -42.85
CA LEU A 10 -2.06 -2.01 -42.92
C LEU A 10 -1.18 -1.75 -44.15
N ASP A 11 -1.08 -0.48 -44.55
CA ASP A 11 -0.22 0.08 -45.60
C ASP A 11 -0.46 -0.49 -47.00
N VAL A 12 -1.73 -0.61 -47.37
CA VAL A 12 -2.16 -1.06 -48.70
C VAL A 12 -2.20 0.14 -49.66
N ASN A 13 -1.38 0.10 -50.70
CA ASN A 13 -1.35 1.13 -51.73
C ASN A 13 -2.62 1.08 -52.59
N VAL A 14 -3.47 2.09 -52.46
CA VAL A 14 -4.73 2.21 -53.21
C VAL A 14 -4.54 2.29 -54.73
N ARG A 15 -3.32 2.54 -55.22
CA ARG A 15 -3.00 2.58 -56.65
C ARG A 15 -2.55 1.22 -57.21
N ASP A 16 -2.36 0.23 -56.35
CA ASP A 16 -1.96 -1.12 -56.74
C ASP A 16 -3.13 -2.10 -56.55
N SER A 17 -3.80 -2.43 -57.65
CA SER A 17 -4.95 -3.36 -57.62
C SER A 17 -4.56 -4.77 -57.18
N VAL A 18 -3.29 -5.18 -57.40
CA VAL A 18 -2.81 -6.51 -57.00
C VAL A 18 -2.65 -6.54 -55.48
N GLN A 19 -2.09 -5.48 -54.89
CA GLN A 19 -1.92 -5.38 -53.44
C GLN A 19 -3.27 -5.34 -52.72
N ILE A 20 -4.27 -4.64 -53.26
CA ILE A 20 -5.64 -4.62 -52.70
C ILE A 20 -6.25 -6.03 -52.74
N ALA A 21 -6.19 -6.72 -53.88
CA ALA A 21 -6.73 -8.07 -54.00
C ALA A 21 -6.08 -9.04 -53.01
N GLN A 22 -4.74 -8.99 -52.90
CA GLN A 22 -3.99 -9.80 -51.94
C GLN A 22 -4.38 -9.51 -50.47
N ALA A 23 -4.56 -8.23 -50.13
CA ALA A 23 -4.98 -7.85 -48.78
C ALA A 23 -6.39 -8.39 -48.47
N VAL A 24 -7.33 -8.23 -49.41
CA VAL A 24 -8.70 -8.76 -49.31
C VAL A 24 -8.70 -10.28 -49.15
N ASP A 25 -7.97 -11.00 -50.00
CA ASP A 25 -7.87 -12.46 -49.93
C ASP A 25 -7.29 -12.92 -48.58
N THR A 26 -6.26 -12.24 -48.08
CA THR A 26 -5.65 -12.53 -46.77
C THR A 26 -6.64 -12.35 -45.62
N VAL A 27 -7.48 -11.31 -45.66
CA VAL A 27 -8.52 -11.08 -44.65
C VAL A 27 -9.58 -12.17 -44.71
N ILE A 28 -10.04 -12.55 -45.91
CA ILE A 28 -11.03 -13.62 -46.12
C ILE A 28 -10.50 -14.96 -45.61
N GLU A 29 -9.24 -15.30 -45.92
CA GLU A 29 -8.59 -16.51 -45.41
C GLU A 29 -8.61 -16.54 -43.88
N SER A 30 -8.42 -15.39 -43.22
CA SER A 30 -8.47 -15.31 -41.77
C SER A 30 -9.83 -15.66 -41.17
N TYR A 31 -10.95 -15.48 -41.90
CA TYR A 31 -12.29 -15.88 -41.44
C TYR A 31 -12.45 -17.39 -41.28
N THR A 32 -11.64 -18.16 -41.99
CA THR A 32 -11.67 -19.64 -41.93
C THR A 32 -10.87 -20.21 -40.77
N ARG A 33 -10.11 -19.37 -40.04
CA ARG A 33 -9.45 -19.80 -38.79
C ARG A 33 -10.49 -20.37 -37.83
N ASP A 34 -10.12 -21.47 -37.18
CA ASP A 34 -10.95 -22.26 -36.26
C ASP A 34 -12.14 -23.00 -36.90
N GLY A 35 -12.10 -23.25 -38.21
CA GLY A 35 -13.11 -24.08 -38.89
C GLY A 35 -14.46 -23.38 -39.11
N ARG A 36 -14.50 -22.04 -38.98
CA ARG A 36 -15.65 -21.23 -39.41
C ARG A 36 -15.73 -21.24 -40.94
N THR A 37 -16.93 -21.41 -41.49
CA THR A 37 -17.17 -21.18 -42.92
C THR A 37 -17.39 -19.69 -43.19
N VAL A 38 -16.82 -19.21 -44.30
CA VAL A 38 -17.09 -17.88 -44.84
C VAL A 38 -18.59 -17.79 -45.15
N LYS A 39 -19.22 -16.67 -44.77
CA LYS A 39 -20.64 -16.40 -45.02
C LYS A 39 -20.77 -15.23 -45.98
N ASP A 40 -21.84 -15.20 -46.77
CA ASP A 40 -22.14 -14.08 -47.67
C ASP A 40 -22.37 -12.74 -46.92
N ALA A 41 -22.64 -12.81 -45.61
CA ALA A 41 -22.80 -11.64 -44.75
C ALA A 41 -21.49 -11.15 -44.10
N ASP A 42 -20.33 -11.74 -44.43
CA ASP A 42 -19.04 -11.26 -43.96
C ASP A 42 -18.63 -9.99 -44.72
N GLU A 43 -18.20 -8.97 -43.97
CA GLU A 43 -17.86 -7.65 -44.51
C GLU A 43 -16.39 -7.31 -44.26
N ILE A 44 -15.77 -6.67 -45.26
CA ILE A 44 -14.41 -6.15 -45.17
C ILE A 44 -14.50 -4.62 -45.19
N LEU A 45 -13.96 -4.00 -44.15
CA LEU A 45 -13.89 -2.55 -44.04
C LEU A 45 -12.60 -2.04 -44.67
N VAL A 46 -12.71 -1.05 -45.56
CA VAL A 46 -11.57 -0.38 -46.19
C VAL A 46 -11.61 1.08 -45.79
N GLN A 47 -10.54 1.57 -45.16
CA GLN A 47 -10.44 2.96 -44.68
C GLN A 47 -9.12 3.61 -45.09
N PRO A 48 -9.07 4.94 -45.27
CA PRO A 48 -7.81 5.66 -45.43
C PRO A 48 -6.91 5.46 -44.21
N GLN A 49 -5.63 5.18 -44.42
CA GLN A 49 -4.68 5.04 -43.34
C GLN A 49 -4.07 6.39 -42.95
N VAL A 50 -4.00 6.64 -41.65
CA VAL A 50 -3.26 7.78 -41.10
C VAL A 50 -1.79 7.37 -40.93
N THR A 51 -0.89 8.10 -41.58
CA THR A 51 0.53 7.74 -41.66
C THR A 51 1.41 8.47 -40.63
N ASP A 52 0.99 9.65 -40.18
CA ASP A 52 1.79 10.52 -39.29
C ASP A 52 1.23 10.51 -37.86
N VAL A 53 1.20 9.32 -37.26
CA VAL A 53 0.60 9.08 -35.95
C VAL A 53 1.48 9.70 -34.85
N ALA A 54 0.90 10.63 -34.08
CA ALA A 54 1.53 11.19 -32.89
C ALA A 54 1.24 10.32 -31.66
N SER A 55 -0.02 9.94 -31.49
CA SER A 55 -0.47 9.06 -30.41
C SER A 55 -1.66 8.24 -30.87
N SER A 56 -1.88 7.10 -30.23
CA SER A 56 -3.05 6.26 -30.48
C SER A 56 -3.50 5.59 -29.20
N GLY A 57 -4.75 5.21 -29.13
CA GLY A 57 -5.29 4.69 -27.88
C GLY A 57 -6.64 4.02 -28.01
N VAL A 58 -7.05 3.50 -26.87
CA VAL A 58 -8.40 2.97 -26.65
C VAL A 58 -9.00 3.71 -25.47
N MET A 59 -10.22 4.21 -25.65
CA MET A 59 -11.01 4.85 -24.62
C MET A 59 -12.28 4.03 -24.39
N PHE A 60 -12.60 3.83 -23.12
CA PHE A 60 -13.88 3.30 -22.69
C PHE A 60 -14.71 4.43 -22.09
N SER A 61 -15.99 4.55 -22.47
CA SER A 61 -16.89 5.57 -21.91
C SER A 61 -17.35 5.24 -20.49
N ARG A 62 -17.15 3.99 -20.04
CA ARG A 62 -17.26 3.54 -18.64
C ARG A 62 -16.03 2.74 -18.25
N ASP A 63 -15.76 2.68 -16.96
CA ASP A 63 -14.71 1.82 -16.43
C ASP A 63 -15.00 0.33 -16.73
N LEU A 64 -14.03 -0.40 -17.28
CA LEU A 64 -14.19 -1.80 -17.66
C LEU A 64 -14.45 -2.75 -16.49
N GLU A 65 -13.78 -2.52 -15.36
CA GLU A 65 -13.77 -3.44 -14.22
C GLU A 65 -15.02 -3.27 -13.35
N ILE A 66 -15.32 -2.01 -13.01
CA ILE A 66 -16.36 -1.65 -12.04
C ILE A 66 -17.59 -1.03 -12.70
N LYS A 67 -17.57 -0.76 -14.01
CA LYS A 67 -18.70 -0.21 -14.80
C LYS A 67 -19.15 1.18 -14.34
N ALA A 68 -18.28 1.89 -13.64
CA ALA A 68 -18.54 3.20 -13.10
C ALA A 68 -18.49 4.30 -14.19
N PRO A 69 -19.16 5.45 -13.96
CA PRO A 69 -19.20 6.63 -14.86
C PRO A 69 -17.86 7.37 -14.92
N TYR A 70 -16.84 6.68 -15.42
CA TYR A 70 -15.52 7.22 -15.74
C TYR A 70 -15.19 6.91 -17.20
N HIS A 71 -14.70 7.92 -17.92
CA HIS A 71 -13.95 7.66 -19.15
C HIS A 71 -12.58 7.11 -18.75
N THR A 72 -12.27 5.89 -19.19
CA THR A 72 -10.96 5.26 -19.00
C THR A 72 -10.21 5.33 -20.31
N ILE A 73 -9.11 6.08 -20.35
CA ILE A 73 -8.39 6.42 -21.57
C ILE A 73 -7.00 5.82 -21.48
N ASN A 74 -6.66 4.91 -22.39
CA ASN A 74 -5.32 4.33 -22.51
C ASN A 74 -4.66 4.88 -23.77
N ILE A 75 -3.60 5.67 -23.62
CA ILE A 75 -2.89 6.31 -24.73
C ILE A 75 -1.45 5.83 -24.78
N ASP A 76 -1.00 5.47 -25.98
CA ASP A 76 0.42 5.37 -26.30
C ASP A 76 0.87 6.66 -26.99
N ARG A 77 1.72 7.43 -26.30
CA ARG A 77 2.33 8.67 -26.81
C ARG A 77 3.75 8.46 -27.36
N HIS A 78 4.28 7.24 -27.31
CA HIS A 78 5.70 6.95 -27.50
C HIS A 78 6.00 6.15 -28.75
N SER A 79 5.23 5.09 -29.03
CA SER A 79 5.57 4.17 -30.12
C SER A 79 5.34 4.73 -31.51
N LYS A 80 4.46 5.74 -31.63
CA LYS A 80 3.96 6.29 -32.91
C LYS A 80 3.35 5.24 -33.83
N ARG A 81 2.83 4.13 -33.28
CA ARG A 81 2.16 3.08 -34.04
C ARG A 81 0.68 3.03 -33.65
N PRO A 82 -0.24 2.79 -34.60
CA PRO A 82 -1.68 2.80 -34.35
C PRO A 82 -2.21 1.56 -33.61
N ASP A 83 -1.41 0.52 -33.45
CA ASP A 83 -1.84 -0.83 -33.04
C ASP A 83 -1.22 -1.33 -31.74
N VAL A 84 -0.44 -0.51 -31.01
CA VAL A 84 0.25 -0.99 -29.79
C VAL A 84 -0.72 -1.37 -28.69
N VAL A 85 -1.76 -0.55 -28.50
CA VAL A 85 -2.78 -0.79 -27.46
C VAL A 85 -3.63 -2.02 -27.81
N THR A 86 -3.98 -2.19 -29.08
CA THR A 86 -4.89 -3.25 -29.54
C THR A 86 -4.19 -4.60 -29.79
N SER A 87 -2.87 -4.60 -30.03
CA SER A 87 -2.06 -5.81 -30.18
C SER A 87 -1.57 -6.39 -28.85
N GLY A 88 -1.75 -5.69 -27.72
CA GLY A 88 -1.29 -6.11 -26.40
C GLY A 88 0.24 -6.21 -26.28
N THR A 89 0.99 -5.53 -27.16
CA THR A 89 2.46 -5.51 -27.06
C THR A 89 2.92 -4.61 -25.93
N ALA A 90 3.90 -5.08 -25.15
CA ALA A 90 4.48 -4.34 -24.02
C ALA A 90 5.03 -2.98 -24.46
N GLY A 91 4.30 -1.91 -24.15
CA GLY A 91 4.67 -0.52 -24.36
C GLY A 91 4.27 0.31 -23.14
N HIS A 92 4.88 1.49 -22.99
CA HIS A 92 4.44 2.47 -21.99
C HIS A 92 3.08 3.04 -22.40
N LEU A 93 2.03 2.63 -21.68
CA LEU A 93 0.68 3.12 -21.83
C LEU A 93 0.35 4.04 -20.68
N ASP A 94 -0.09 5.25 -21.00
CA ASP A 94 -0.61 6.19 -20.03
C ASP A 94 -2.11 5.92 -19.85
N THR A 95 -2.51 5.50 -18.66
CA THR A 95 -3.92 5.29 -18.30
C THR A 95 -4.44 6.49 -17.54
N SER A 96 -5.48 7.13 -18.08
CA SER A 96 -6.19 8.26 -17.48
C SER A 96 -7.60 7.87 -17.08
N PHE A 97 -8.06 8.41 -15.94
CA PHE A 97 -9.44 8.29 -15.49
C PHE A 97 -10.09 9.66 -15.42
N VAL A 98 -11.24 9.84 -16.07
CA VAL A 98 -12.01 11.10 -16.05
C VAL A 98 -13.44 10.80 -15.59
N ALA A 99 -13.84 11.34 -14.43
CA ALA A 99 -15.23 11.25 -13.97
C ALA A 99 -16.17 11.98 -14.94
N TRP A 100 -17.37 11.46 -15.17
CA TRP A 100 -18.33 12.12 -16.10
C TRP A 100 -18.66 13.56 -15.72
N ASN A 101 -18.69 13.87 -14.41
CA ASN A 101 -18.91 15.22 -13.89
C ASN A 101 -17.65 16.09 -13.78
N ALA A 102 -16.51 15.64 -14.33
CA ALA A 102 -15.29 16.45 -14.38
C ALA A 102 -15.52 17.72 -15.20
N ASP A 103 -14.98 18.85 -14.73
CA ASP A 103 -14.99 20.08 -15.51
C ASP A 103 -14.06 19.91 -16.72
N ARG A 104 -14.56 20.21 -17.91
CA ARG A 104 -13.82 20.05 -19.17
C ARG A 104 -12.64 21.01 -19.24
N ASP A 105 -12.71 22.16 -18.58
CA ASP A 105 -11.64 23.16 -18.55
C ASP A 105 -10.42 22.71 -17.72
N LEU A 106 -10.59 21.69 -16.87
CA LEU A 106 -9.50 21.10 -16.08
C LEU A 106 -8.72 20.03 -16.86
N LEU A 107 -9.26 19.56 -17.99
CA LEU A 107 -8.68 18.46 -18.75
C LEU A 107 -7.61 18.95 -19.74
N PRO A 108 -6.51 18.22 -19.91
CA PRO A 108 -5.60 18.43 -21.04
C PRO A 108 -6.34 18.36 -22.38
N ASP A 109 -5.84 19.09 -23.38
CA ASP A 109 -6.56 19.26 -24.66
C ASP A 109 -6.85 17.94 -25.39
N ASP A 110 -5.93 16.98 -25.37
CA ASP A 110 -6.12 15.66 -25.96
C ASP A 110 -7.23 14.87 -25.23
N ILE A 111 -7.17 14.83 -23.91
CA ILE A 111 -8.18 14.20 -23.04
C ILE A 111 -9.55 14.86 -23.21
N ARG A 112 -9.61 16.19 -23.23
CA ARG A 112 -10.84 16.95 -23.40
C ARG A 112 -11.54 16.61 -24.71
N ARG A 113 -10.80 16.57 -25.82
CA ARG A 113 -11.33 16.21 -27.14
C ARG A 113 -11.85 14.77 -27.18
N LEU A 114 -11.15 13.84 -26.54
CA LEU A 114 -11.60 12.46 -26.42
C LEU A 114 -12.89 12.35 -25.62
N VAL A 115 -12.99 13.04 -24.49
CA VAL A 115 -14.22 13.06 -23.68
C VAL A 115 -15.39 13.63 -24.48
N CYS A 116 -15.20 14.76 -25.19
CA CYS A 116 -16.25 15.31 -26.05
C CYS A 116 -16.66 14.33 -27.18
N LEU A 117 -15.70 13.63 -27.80
CA LEU A 117 -16.00 12.59 -28.78
C LEU A 117 -16.81 11.45 -28.15
N ALA A 118 -16.47 10.99 -26.94
CA ALA A 118 -17.22 9.96 -26.25
C ALA A 118 -18.66 10.40 -25.99
N GLU A 119 -18.87 11.63 -25.52
CA GLU A 119 -20.19 12.20 -25.26
C GLU A 119 -21.04 12.27 -26.53
N GLU A 120 -20.48 12.79 -27.63
CA GLU A 120 -21.16 12.82 -28.92
C GLU A 120 -21.54 11.42 -29.39
N LEU A 121 -20.63 10.44 -29.26
CA LEU A 121 -20.92 9.05 -29.63
C LEU A 121 -21.98 8.42 -28.73
N MET A 122 -22.02 8.72 -27.43
CA MET A 122 -23.06 8.24 -26.52
C MET A 122 -24.44 8.81 -26.91
N GLU A 123 -24.49 10.09 -27.28
CA GLU A 123 -25.71 10.73 -27.79
C GLU A 123 -26.16 10.13 -29.13
N LEU A 124 -25.24 9.94 -30.08
CA LEU A 124 -25.58 9.39 -31.41
C LEU A 124 -26.03 7.93 -31.34
N THR A 125 -25.41 7.14 -30.47
CA THR A 125 -25.68 5.69 -30.37
C THR A 125 -26.76 5.35 -29.35
N GLN A 126 -27.09 6.27 -28.43
CA GLN A 126 -27.95 6.02 -27.26
C GLN A 126 -27.41 4.90 -26.36
N LEU A 127 -26.08 4.70 -26.38
CA LEU A 127 -25.37 3.73 -25.54
C LEU A 127 -24.34 4.47 -24.70
N ASP A 128 -24.34 4.23 -23.40
CA ASP A 128 -23.40 4.88 -22.47
C ASP A 128 -22.09 4.08 -22.25
N ALA A 129 -22.01 2.87 -22.82
CA ALA A 129 -20.90 1.95 -22.67
C ALA A 129 -20.31 1.59 -24.03
N LEU A 130 -19.29 2.34 -24.41
CA LEU A 130 -18.62 2.33 -25.69
C LEU A 130 -17.13 2.06 -25.50
N ASP A 131 -16.59 1.27 -26.41
CA ASP A 131 -15.17 1.00 -26.60
C ASP A 131 -14.75 1.69 -27.91
N ILE A 132 -13.85 2.65 -27.79
CA ILE A 132 -13.54 3.66 -28.80
C ILE A 132 -12.04 3.58 -29.10
N GLU A 133 -11.70 3.18 -30.31
CA GLU A 133 -10.33 3.18 -30.82
C GLU A 133 -10.09 4.49 -31.58
N PHE A 134 -9.01 5.20 -31.25
CA PHE A 134 -8.70 6.51 -31.80
C PHE A 134 -7.21 6.69 -32.07
N LEU A 135 -6.89 7.72 -32.85
CA LEU A 135 -5.53 8.24 -32.97
C LEU A 135 -5.50 9.75 -33.09
N PHE A 136 -4.36 10.35 -32.77
CA PHE A 136 -3.99 11.72 -33.12
C PHE A 136 -2.86 11.71 -34.13
N ASP A 137 -2.94 12.60 -35.13
CA ASP A 137 -1.81 12.85 -36.03
C ASP A 137 -0.81 13.88 -35.45
N SER A 138 0.30 14.12 -36.14
CA SER A 138 1.33 15.10 -35.75
C SER A 138 0.82 16.55 -35.67
N ARG A 139 -0.31 16.85 -36.31
CA ARG A 139 -1.00 18.15 -36.24
C ARG A 139 -2.02 18.20 -35.11
N GLN A 140 -2.06 17.15 -34.28
CA GLN A 140 -3.00 16.95 -33.20
C GLN A 140 -4.45 16.83 -33.69
N GLU A 141 -4.70 16.40 -34.92
CA GLU A 141 -6.07 16.08 -35.35
C GLU A 141 -6.51 14.71 -34.83
N LEU A 142 -7.72 14.64 -34.27
CA LEU A 142 -8.31 13.42 -33.70
C LEU A 142 -9.08 12.65 -34.77
N TYR A 143 -8.75 11.36 -34.92
CA TYR A 143 -9.43 10.44 -35.81
C TYR A 143 -10.08 9.31 -34.99
N LEU A 144 -11.37 9.08 -35.21
CA LEU A 144 -12.09 7.91 -34.74
C LEU A 144 -11.83 6.74 -35.70
N LEU A 145 -11.24 5.66 -35.20
CA LEU A 145 -10.93 4.47 -36.00
C LEU A 145 -12.05 3.42 -35.90
N GLN A 146 -12.54 3.21 -34.68
CA GLN A 146 -13.58 2.23 -34.41
C GLN A 146 -14.38 2.64 -33.18
N VAL A 147 -15.68 2.39 -33.19
CA VAL A 147 -16.53 2.42 -31.99
C VAL A 147 -17.34 1.13 -31.93
N ARG A 148 -17.43 0.54 -30.74
CA ARG A 148 -18.27 -0.64 -30.50
C ARG A 148 -18.92 -0.59 -29.12
N PRO A 149 -20.10 -1.21 -28.93
CA PRO A 149 -20.65 -1.39 -27.60
C PRO A 149 -19.71 -2.23 -26.74
N MET A 150 -19.52 -1.81 -25.48
CA MET A 150 -18.79 -2.62 -24.51
C MET A 150 -19.61 -3.87 -24.16
N PRO A 151 -18.98 -5.04 -23.98
CA PRO A 151 -19.66 -6.22 -23.47
C PRO A 151 -19.94 -6.03 -21.98
N LEU A 152 -20.96 -5.24 -21.66
CA LEU A 152 -21.48 -5.16 -20.30
C LEU A 152 -22.18 -6.48 -19.97
N GLY A 153 -21.47 -7.42 -19.35
CA GLY A 153 -22.12 -8.57 -18.73
C GLY A 153 -23.22 -8.10 -17.75
N HIS A 154 -24.25 -8.92 -17.50
CA HIS A 154 -25.27 -8.62 -16.49
C HIS A 154 -24.59 -8.35 -15.14
N SER A 155 -24.42 -7.08 -14.79
CA SER A 155 -23.87 -6.68 -13.51
C SER A 155 -24.98 -6.79 -12.48
N SER A 156 -24.72 -7.52 -11.40
CA SER A 156 -25.60 -7.59 -10.22
C SER A 156 -25.58 -6.30 -9.39
N TYR A 157 -24.81 -5.29 -9.78
CA TYR A 157 -24.67 -4.03 -9.04
C TYR A 157 -25.68 -3.01 -9.55
N SER A 158 -26.64 -2.65 -8.68
CA SER A 158 -27.57 -1.53 -8.88
C SER A 158 -26.99 -0.25 -8.27
N LEU A 159 -25.74 0.09 -8.59
CA LEU A 159 -25.19 1.38 -8.15
C LEU A 159 -25.81 2.47 -9.02
N ALA A 160 -26.37 3.51 -8.42
CA ALA A 160 -26.78 4.69 -9.17
C ALA A 160 -25.54 5.53 -9.49
N ASP A 161 -25.34 5.88 -10.77
CA ASP A 161 -24.23 6.74 -11.19
C ASP A 161 -24.20 8.06 -10.40
N THR A 162 -25.38 8.58 -10.03
CA THR A 162 -25.54 9.79 -9.22
C THR A 162 -24.86 9.68 -7.85
N ASP A 163 -25.02 8.55 -7.14
CA ASP A 163 -24.42 8.38 -5.81
C ASP A 163 -22.89 8.42 -5.88
N LEU A 164 -22.32 7.90 -6.98
CA LEU A 164 -20.87 7.92 -7.19
C LEU A 164 -20.37 9.33 -7.54
N LEU A 165 -21.03 10.02 -8.46
CA LEU A 165 -20.63 11.38 -8.86
C LEU A 165 -20.81 12.39 -7.71
N ASP A 166 -21.82 12.19 -6.86
CA ASP A 166 -21.95 12.92 -5.58
C ASP A 166 -20.77 12.63 -4.66
N THR A 167 -20.36 11.36 -4.52
CA THR A 167 -19.18 10.97 -3.73
C THR A 167 -17.89 11.63 -4.24
N VAL A 168 -17.70 11.69 -5.56
CA VAL A 168 -16.56 12.39 -6.20
C VAL A 168 -16.58 13.87 -5.85
N SER A 169 -17.75 14.51 -5.95
CA SER A 169 -17.93 15.94 -5.66
C SER A 169 -17.67 16.27 -4.18
N GLU A 170 -18.15 15.41 -3.28
CA GLU A 170 -17.88 15.52 -1.84
C GLU A 170 -16.40 15.33 -1.51
N ALA A 171 -15.75 14.35 -2.13
CA ALA A 171 -14.31 14.13 -1.96
C ALA A 171 -13.52 15.37 -2.38
N ARG A 172 -13.80 15.94 -3.56
CA ARG A 172 -13.18 17.19 -4.03
C ARG A 172 -13.36 18.32 -3.03
N ARG A 173 -14.57 18.52 -2.54
CA ARG A 173 -14.89 19.57 -1.55
C ARG A 173 -14.14 19.36 -0.24
N PHE A 174 -14.11 18.13 0.27
CA PHE A 174 -13.37 17.78 1.47
C PHE A 174 -11.87 18.07 1.30
N ILE A 175 -11.26 17.64 0.20
CA ILE A 175 -9.84 17.90 -0.09
C ILE A 175 -9.57 19.40 -0.13
N ALA A 176 -10.38 20.17 -0.88
CA ALA A 176 -10.20 21.62 -0.99
C ALA A 176 -10.28 22.34 0.37
N GLN A 177 -11.21 21.92 1.24
CA GLN A 177 -11.40 22.50 2.56
C GLN A 177 -10.27 22.18 3.54
N ASN A 178 -9.67 20.99 3.43
CA ASN A 178 -8.63 20.52 4.35
C ASN A 178 -7.20 20.75 3.83
N SER A 179 -7.03 21.16 2.57
CA SER A 179 -5.70 21.41 2.02
C SER A 179 -5.10 22.75 2.44
N GLY A 180 -5.93 23.75 2.76
CA GLY A 180 -5.46 25.10 3.09
C GLY A 180 -4.61 25.19 4.37
N PRO A 181 -4.04 26.38 4.67
CA PRO A 181 -3.20 26.59 5.85
C PRO A 181 -3.93 26.27 7.16
N SER A 182 -3.23 25.63 8.10
CA SER A 182 -3.75 25.33 9.44
C SER A 182 -3.15 26.27 10.49
N PRO A 183 -3.89 26.66 11.54
CA PRO A 183 -3.33 27.41 12.67
C PRO A 183 -2.35 26.59 13.50
N ILE A 184 -2.42 25.26 13.46
CA ILE A 184 -1.59 24.33 14.23
C ILE A 184 -0.37 23.88 13.42
N LEU A 185 -0.58 23.53 12.15
CA LEU A 185 0.48 23.00 11.29
C LEU A 185 1.30 24.11 10.64
N ALA A 186 2.58 23.82 10.37
CA ALA A 186 3.38 24.59 9.44
C ALA A 186 3.18 24.08 8.01
N GLY A 187 3.37 24.96 7.03
CA GLY A 187 3.12 24.71 5.61
C GLY A 187 1.81 25.33 5.12
N SER A 188 1.78 25.72 3.85
CA SER A 188 0.67 26.43 3.22
C SER A 188 -0.37 25.49 2.59
N THR A 189 0.03 24.26 2.23
CA THR A 189 -0.86 23.27 1.60
C THR A 189 -0.63 21.86 2.15
N THR A 190 -1.39 20.86 1.69
CA THR A 190 -1.11 19.44 1.94
C THR A 190 -1.25 18.59 0.68
N ILE A 191 -0.80 17.34 0.79
CA ILE A 191 -0.98 16.25 -0.15
C ILE A 191 -1.53 15.06 0.65
N PHE A 192 -2.43 14.29 0.06
CA PHE A 192 -2.96 13.08 0.68
C PHE A 192 -2.37 11.85 -0.01
N GLY A 193 -1.72 10.95 0.74
CA GLY A 193 -1.13 9.73 0.18
C GLY A 193 -1.56 8.47 0.92
N ASN A 194 -1.72 7.35 0.23
CA ASN A 194 -2.12 6.08 0.86
C ASN A 194 -0.93 5.17 1.29
N MET A 195 0.29 5.55 0.93
CA MET A 195 1.56 4.87 1.26
C MET A 195 2.47 5.58 2.28
N PRO A 196 2.47 6.93 2.41
CA PRO A 196 3.33 7.62 3.37
C PRO A 196 3.17 7.10 4.81
N ASP A 197 4.26 7.16 5.58
CA ASP A 197 4.30 6.88 7.03
C ASP A 197 3.82 5.45 7.38
N TRP A 198 2.52 5.31 7.63
CA TRP A 198 1.88 4.11 8.14
C TRP A 198 1.28 3.21 7.07
N ASN A 199 1.26 3.69 5.82
CA ASN A 199 0.83 2.92 4.67
C ASN A 199 -0.53 2.21 4.88
N PRO A 200 -1.64 2.97 4.99
CA PRO A 200 -2.96 2.37 5.14
C PRO A 200 -3.32 1.40 3.99
N ALA A 201 -2.80 1.61 2.78
CA ALA A 201 -3.01 0.67 1.68
C ALA A 201 -2.41 -0.72 1.97
N GLU A 202 -1.22 -0.79 2.58
CA GLU A 202 -0.63 -2.05 3.05
C GLU A 202 -1.36 -2.62 4.26
N MET A 203 -1.76 -1.78 5.23
CA MET A 203 -2.27 -2.28 6.51
C MET A 203 -3.74 -2.72 6.47
N ILE A 204 -4.58 -2.04 5.68
CA ILE A 204 -6.03 -2.26 5.64
C ILE A 204 -6.61 -2.29 4.20
N GLY A 205 -5.78 -2.11 3.18
CA GLY A 205 -6.19 -2.09 1.77
C GLY A 205 -6.71 -0.72 1.32
N LYS A 206 -6.90 -0.56 -0.01
CA LYS A 206 -7.42 0.68 -0.62
C LYS A 206 -8.90 0.95 -0.34
N THR A 207 -9.68 -0.11 -0.10
CA THR A 207 -11.12 -0.04 0.18
C THR A 207 -11.45 -0.92 1.39
N PRO A 208 -10.95 -0.56 2.59
CA PRO A 208 -11.18 -1.32 3.81
C PRO A 208 -12.67 -1.36 4.14
N ARG A 209 -13.10 -2.40 4.86
CA ARG A 209 -14.45 -2.39 5.44
C ARG A 209 -14.54 -1.32 6.55
N PRO A 210 -15.72 -0.72 6.79
CA PRO A 210 -15.91 0.35 7.77
C PRO A 210 -15.37 0.06 9.18
N LEU A 211 -15.44 -1.19 9.64
CA LEU A 211 -14.92 -1.58 10.95
C LEU A 211 -13.39 -1.50 10.98
N ALA A 212 -12.73 -2.08 9.97
CA ALA A 212 -11.27 -2.08 9.87
C ALA A 212 -10.73 -0.64 9.78
N LEU A 213 -11.35 0.21 8.96
CA LEU A 213 -10.96 1.62 8.83
C LEU A 213 -11.09 2.39 10.15
N SER A 214 -12.27 2.33 10.78
CA SER A 214 -12.51 3.08 12.02
C SER A 214 -11.72 2.56 13.22
N LEU A 215 -11.44 1.24 13.27
CA LEU A 215 -10.55 0.66 14.27
C LEU A 215 -9.11 1.13 14.06
N TYR A 216 -8.66 1.16 12.80
CA TYR A 216 -7.32 1.65 12.44
C TYR A 216 -7.16 3.14 12.77
N GLN A 217 -8.15 3.97 12.48
CA GLN A 217 -8.15 5.40 12.88
C GLN A 217 -8.08 5.55 14.41
N ALA A 218 -8.94 4.86 15.15
CA ALA A 218 -8.99 4.95 16.61
C ALA A 218 -7.68 4.50 17.30
N LEU A 219 -7.02 3.48 16.74
CA LEU A 219 -5.78 2.94 17.31
C LEU A 219 -4.55 3.74 16.84
N ILE A 220 -4.48 4.07 15.56
CA ILE A 220 -3.28 4.62 14.91
C ILE A 220 -3.47 6.09 14.52
N GLY A 221 -4.50 6.36 13.72
CA GLY A 221 -4.65 7.59 12.97
C GLY A 221 -5.04 8.83 13.77
N ASP A 222 -5.69 8.68 14.92
CA ASP A 222 -6.29 9.83 15.63
C ASP A 222 -5.27 10.65 16.44
N PHE A 223 -4.46 10.02 17.30
CA PHE A 223 -3.49 10.76 18.13
C PHE A 223 -2.33 9.94 18.70
N HIS A 224 -2.48 8.62 18.91
CA HIS A 224 -1.46 7.80 19.58
C HIS A 224 -0.09 7.84 18.90
N TRP A 225 -0.05 7.87 17.57
CA TRP A 225 1.21 7.89 16.84
C TRP A 225 1.91 9.25 16.91
N ALA A 226 1.17 10.34 16.66
CA ALA A 226 1.71 11.69 16.73
C ALA A 226 2.17 12.04 18.16
N SER A 227 1.37 11.69 19.17
CA SER A 227 1.75 11.90 20.59
C SER A 227 3.00 11.10 20.98
N ALA A 228 3.14 9.87 20.50
CA ALA A 228 4.33 9.06 20.76
C ALA A 228 5.62 9.66 20.15
N ARG A 229 5.52 10.39 19.03
CA ARG A 229 6.64 11.17 18.47
C ARG A 229 6.93 12.38 19.36
N ALA A 230 5.92 13.10 19.79
CA ALA A 230 6.08 14.24 20.70
C ALA A 230 6.78 13.85 22.01
N ASP A 231 6.44 12.68 22.56
CA ASP A 231 7.03 12.11 23.78
C ASP A 231 8.56 11.91 23.72
N ILE A 232 9.14 11.83 22.53
CA ILE A 232 10.59 11.63 22.32
C ILE A 232 11.27 12.82 21.64
N GLY A 233 10.63 14.01 21.67
CA GLY A 233 11.26 15.28 21.29
C GLY A 233 10.90 15.82 19.90
N TYR A 234 10.01 15.16 19.16
CA TYR A 234 9.43 15.71 17.94
C TYR A 234 8.29 16.69 18.23
N ARG A 235 7.82 17.41 17.22
CA ARG A 235 6.74 18.38 17.33
C ARG A 235 5.39 17.68 17.55
N ASP A 236 4.65 18.18 18.53
CA ASP A 236 3.27 17.79 18.75
C ASP A 236 2.35 18.45 17.72
N VAL A 237 1.54 17.63 17.06
CA VAL A 237 0.55 18.05 16.05
C VAL A 237 -0.88 17.78 16.48
N THR A 238 -1.10 17.32 17.73
CA THR A 238 -2.45 17.08 18.24
C THR A 238 -3.26 18.39 18.28
N PRO A 239 -4.58 18.34 17.99
CA PRO A 239 -5.42 17.16 17.76
C PRO A 239 -5.58 16.76 16.27
N GLU A 240 -4.69 17.18 15.37
CA GLU A 240 -4.83 16.87 13.94
C GLU A 240 -4.69 15.35 13.69
N PRO A 241 -5.64 14.71 12.98
CA PRO A 241 -5.54 13.29 12.65
C PRO A 241 -4.49 13.07 11.56
N LEU A 242 -3.78 11.94 11.65
CA LEU A 242 -2.86 11.51 10.60
C LEU A 242 -3.57 10.80 9.45
N VAL A 243 -4.63 10.03 9.74
CA VAL A 243 -5.37 9.22 8.75
C VAL A 243 -6.77 9.80 8.53
N VAL A 244 -7.03 10.28 7.33
CA VAL A 244 -8.34 10.76 6.88
C VAL A 244 -9.00 9.77 5.92
N ALA A 245 -10.32 9.85 5.77
CA ALA A 245 -11.08 9.03 4.84
C ALA A 245 -11.66 9.90 3.72
N ILE A 246 -11.18 9.71 2.48
CA ILE A 246 -11.64 10.43 1.29
C ILE A 246 -12.54 9.49 0.50
N GLY A 247 -13.84 9.78 0.44
CA GLY A 247 -14.83 8.91 -0.20
C GLY A 247 -14.84 7.46 0.34
N GLY A 248 -14.50 7.28 1.62
CA GLY A 248 -14.38 5.97 2.28
C GLY A 248 -13.01 5.27 2.14
N LYS A 249 -12.06 5.86 1.40
CA LYS A 249 -10.70 5.34 1.25
C LYS A 249 -9.71 6.03 2.19
N PRO A 250 -8.77 5.29 2.82
CA PRO A 250 -7.84 5.85 3.79
C PRO A 250 -6.66 6.57 3.11
N TYR A 251 -6.35 7.77 3.60
CA TYR A 251 -5.19 8.55 3.20
C TYR A 251 -4.50 9.16 4.41
N ILE A 252 -3.18 9.34 4.31
CA ILE A 252 -2.37 10.11 5.24
C ILE A 252 -2.35 11.56 4.79
N ASP A 253 -2.63 12.50 5.70
CA ASP A 253 -2.28 13.91 5.51
C ASP A 253 -0.76 14.07 5.64
N VAL A 254 -0.09 14.24 4.50
CA VAL A 254 1.38 14.27 4.44
C VAL A 254 1.92 15.50 5.16
N ARG A 255 1.25 16.65 5.13
CA ARG A 255 1.67 17.83 5.90
C ARG A 255 1.66 17.53 7.39
N THR A 256 0.62 16.90 7.92
CA THR A 256 0.52 16.54 9.35
C THR A 256 1.63 15.57 9.73
N SER A 257 1.86 14.54 8.91
CA SER A 257 2.95 13.58 9.11
C SER A 257 4.32 14.27 9.11
N LEU A 258 4.63 15.10 8.11
CA LEU A 258 5.89 15.86 8.02
C LEU A 258 6.11 16.77 9.23
N ASN A 259 5.08 17.49 9.68
CA ASN A 259 5.17 18.31 10.89
C ASN A 259 5.54 17.47 12.12
N SER A 260 4.94 16.29 12.27
CA SER A 260 5.21 15.38 13.40
C SER A 260 6.62 14.76 13.39
N PHE A 261 7.38 14.90 12.30
CA PHE A 261 8.77 14.47 12.19
C PHE A 261 9.79 15.59 12.44
N LEU A 262 9.34 16.84 12.58
CA LEU A 262 10.26 17.94 12.92
C LEU A 262 10.58 17.93 14.42
N PRO A 263 11.81 18.27 14.83
CA PRO A 263 12.11 18.54 16.24
C PRO A 263 11.19 19.63 16.80
N ALA A 264 10.75 19.47 18.06
CA ALA A 264 9.79 20.39 18.68
C ALA A 264 10.27 21.85 18.74
N SER A 265 11.59 22.06 18.81
CA SER A 265 12.22 23.38 18.96
C SER A 265 12.39 24.18 17.67
N ILE A 266 12.00 23.63 16.52
CA ILE A 266 12.11 24.33 15.24
C ILE A 266 11.10 25.46 15.17
N ASP A 267 11.52 26.61 14.64
CA ASP A 267 10.63 27.76 14.46
C ASP A 267 9.59 27.49 13.35
N ARG A 268 8.47 28.19 13.42
CA ARG A 268 7.34 27.94 12.52
C ARG A 268 7.61 28.40 11.08
N GLU A 269 8.43 29.44 10.91
CA GLU A 269 8.73 30.02 9.61
C GLU A 269 9.61 29.08 8.78
N PHE A 270 10.73 28.63 9.35
CA PHE A 270 11.59 27.61 8.76
C PHE A 270 10.82 26.32 8.49
N ALA A 271 10.05 25.83 9.47
CA ALA A 271 9.25 24.62 9.29
C ALA A 271 8.28 24.76 8.11
N GLY A 272 7.62 25.91 7.97
CA GLY A 272 6.66 26.14 6.89
C GLY A 272 7.32 26.08 5.52
N ALA A 273 8.40 26.84 5.33
CA ALA A 273 9.14 26.85 4.08
C ALA A 273 9.70 25.45 3.73
N TRP A 274 10.23 24.73 4.72
CA TRP A 274 10.78 23.40 4.50
C TRP A 274 9.72 22.32 4.22
N ILE A 275 8.57 22.38 4.88
CA ILE A 275 7.46 21.46 4.62
C ILE A 275 6.87 21.71 3.22
N ASP A 276 6.70 22.97 2.82
CA ASP A 276 6.18 23.29 1.49
C ASP A 276 7.11 22.79 0.38
N ASP A 277 8.44 22.93 0.56
CA ASP A 277 9.42 22.37 -0.37
C ASP A 277 9.37 20.82 -0.41
N CYS A 278 9.28 20.17 0.75
CA CYS A 278 9.11 18.71 0.84
C CYS A 278 7.85 18.23 0.09
N LEU A 279 6.72 18.92 0.27
CA LEU A 279 5.46 18.61 -0.42
C LEU A 279 5.58 18.84 -1.93
N ALA A 280 6.18 19.96 -2.36
CA ALA A 280 6.41 20.25 -3.77
C ALA A 280 7.28 19.17 -4.43
N ARG A 281 8.33 18.73 -3.73
CA ARG A 281 9.19 17.63 -4.20
C ARG A 281 8.42 16.31 -4.32
N LEU A 282 7.58 15.97 -3.35
CA LEU A 282 6.76 14.76 -3.42
C LEU A 282 5.72 14.84 -4.56
N ALA A 283 5.10 16.00 -4.79
CA ALA A 283 4.19 16.20 -5.91
C ALA A 283 4.88 16.04 -7.27
N ALA A 284 6.13 16.51 -7.39
CA ALA A 284 6.95 16.39 -8.60
C ALA A 284 7.54 14.98 -8.80
N ARG A 285 7.68 14.21 -7.71
CA ARG A 285 8.24 12.85 -7.70
C ARG A 285 7.36 11.88 -6.90
N PRO A 286 6.19 11.49 -7.44
CA PRO A 286 5.23 10.61 -6.74
C PRO A 286 5.82 9.25 -6.35
N GLU A 287 6.87 8.77 -7.03
CA GLU A 287 7.56 7.52 -6.71
C GLU A 287 8.24 7.51 -5.32
N LEU A 288 8.31 8.67 -4.65
CA LEU A 288 8.84 8.83 -3.29
C LEU A 288 7.78 8.64 -2.19
N HIS A 289 6.52 8.37 -2.53
CA HIS A 289 5.41 8.31 -1.57
C HIS A 289 5.55 7.28 -0.44
N ASP A 290 6.31 6.21 -0.63
CA ASP A 290 6.62 5.16 0.34
C ASP A 290 8.02 5.35 0.96
N LYS A 291 8.72 6.43 0.58
CA LYS A 291 10.09 6.78 0.96
C LYS A 291 10.19 8.16 1.60
N VAL A 292 9.06 8.74 2.03
CA VAL A 292 8.98 10.10 2.61
C VAL A 292 10.01 10.31 3.73
N GLU A 293 10.16 9.34 4.63
CA GLU A 293 11.06 9.44 5.79
C GLU A 293 12.56 9.29 5.48
N PHE A 294 12.90 8.74 4.31
CA PHE A 294 14.29 8.48 3.92
C PHE A 294 14.77 9.45 2.85
N GLU A 295 13.90 9.83 1.91
CA GLU A 295 14.30 10.63 0.75
C GLU A 295 13.75 12.05 0.77
N VAL A 296 12.58 12.30 1.36
CA VAL A 296 11.92 13.62 1.32
C VAL A 296 12.34 14.47 2.50
N LEU A 297 12.09 14.02 3.73
CA LEU A 297 12.37 14.76 4.96
C LEU A 297 13.39 14.01 5.84
N PRO A 298 14.51 14.63 6.25
CA PRO A 298 15.43 14.02 7.21
C PRO A 298 14.77 13.97 8.61
N THR A 299 14.33 12.77 9.00
CA THR A 299 13.66 12.56 10.31
C THR A 299 14.65 12.45 11.47
N CYS A 300 15.93 12.19 11.19
CA CYS A 300 17.03 12.14 12.15
C CYS A 300 18.34 12.53 11.48
N LEU A 301 19.40 12.78 12.26
CA LEU A 301 20.70 13.11 11.69
C LEU A 301 21.43 11.82 11.31
N ALA A 302 21.69 11.65 10.02
CA ALA A 302 22.43 10.52 9.47
C ALA A 302 23.54 11.01 8.51
N PHE A 303 24.31 10.08 7.93
CA PHE A 303 25.49 10.39 7.11
C PHE A 303 25.15 10.93 5.71
N ASP A 304 23.87 10.95 5.33
CA ASP A 304 23.34 11.53 4.10
C ASP A 304 22.95 13.02 4.24
N TRP A 305 23.29 13.65 5.38
CA TRP A 305 22.95 15.05 5.67
C TRP A 305 23.29 16.02 4.54
N ASP A 306 24.43 15.84 3.85
CA ASP A 306 24.86 16.75 2.78
C ASP A 306 23.88 16.79 1.61
N VAL A 307 23.17 15.68 1.34
CA VAL A 307 22.10 15.62 0.33
C VAL A 307 20.93 16.51 0.76
N HIS A 308 20.47 16.36 2.01
CA HIS A 308 19.37 17.18 2.54
C HIS A 308 19.75 18.66 2.66
N HIS A 309 20.98 18.95 3.07
CA HIS A 309 21.52 20.30 3.10
C HIS A 309 21.51 20.93 1.69
N GLY A 310 21.88 20.17 0.65
CA GLY A 310 21.78 20.59 -0.75
C GLY A 310 20.35 20.96 -1.15
N HIS A 311 19.38 20.11 -0.81
CA HIS A 311 17.96 20.38 -1.07
C HIS A 311 17.45 21.63 -0.34
N MET A 312 17.75 21.78 0.95
CA MET A 312 17.36 22.96 1.73
C MET A 312 17.95 24.26 1.17
N ARG A 313 19.20 24.22 0.68
CA ARG A 313 19.80 25.37 0.01
C ARG A 313 19.12 25.68 -1.33
N ALA A 314 18.75 24.66 -2.09
CA ALA A 314 18.00 24.84 -3.34
C ALA A 314 16.59 25.42 -3.09
N ALA A 315 15.98 25.07 -1.95
CA ALA A 315 14.72 25.65 -1.46
C ALA A 315 14.85 27.11 -0.98
N GLY A 316 16.07 27.67 -0.98
CA GLY A 316 16.31 29.07 -0.57
C GLY A 316 16.40 29.29 0.93
N LEU A 317 16.52 28.23 1.74
CA LEU A 317 16.68 28.35 3.19
C LEU A 317 18.06 28.94 3.54
N SER A 318 18.10 29.82 4.55
CA SER A 318 19.35 30.47 4.96
C SER A 318 20.33 29.47 5.59
N ALA A 319 21.63 29.64 5.33
CA ALA A 319 22.66 28.76 5.89
C ALA A 319 22.59 28.69 7.44
N SER A 320 22.38 29.83 8.10
CA SER A 320 22.23 29.86 9.55
C SER A 320 21.01 29.07 10.06
N ALA A 321 19.89 29.08 9.33
CA ALA A 321 18.71 28.31 9.72
C ALA A 321 18.91 26.81 9.49
N ILE A 322 19.58 26.44 8.39
CA ILE A 322 19.95 25.05 8.11
C ILE A 322 20.91 24.51 9.20
N ASP A 323 21.91 25.29 9.61
CA ASP A 323 22.84 24.92 10.67
C ASP A 323 22.14 24.76 12.03
N GLN A 324 21.16 25.63 12.32
CA GLN A 324 20.32 25.49 13.51
C GLN A 324 19.47 24.22 13.45
N TYR A 325 18.84 23.93 12.31
CA TYR A 325 18.07 22.69 12.13
C TYR A 325 18.95 21.46 12.32
N ARG A 326 20.14 21.44 11.70
CA ARG A 326 21.14 20.38 11.86
C ARG A 326 21.50 20.16 13.33
N ALA A 327 21.77 21.22 14.08
CA ALA A 327 22.15 21.14 15.48
C ALA A 327 21.01 20.58 16.35
N GLN A 328 19.76 20.99 16.08
CA GLN A 328 18.59 20.46 16.78
C GLN A 328 18.36 18.99 16.45
N LEU A 329 18.55 18.59 15.18
CA LEU A 329 18.44 17.21 14.74
C LEU A 329 19.55 16.32 15.34
N ALA A 330 20.78 16.84 15.44
CA ALA A 330 21.90 16.18 16.10
C ALA A 330 21.61 15.92 17.58
N LYS A 331 21.05 16.93 18.28
CA LYS A 331 20.66 16.83 19.68
C LYS A 331 19.56 15.78 19.86
N LEU A 332 18.49 15.86 19.07
CA LEU A 332 17.38 14.90 19.10
C LEU A 332 17.89 13.47 18.90
N THR A 333 18.65 13.26 17.84
CA THR A 333 19.21 11.94 17.48
C THR A 333 20.12 11.41 18.57
N SER A 334 21.02 12.25 19.11
CA SER A 334 21.94 11.84 20.19
C SER A 334 21.19 11.49 21.48
N THR A 335 20.13 12.23 21.84
CA THR A 335 19.34 11.91 23.03
C THR A 335 18.63 10.56 22.89
N ILE A 336 18.06 10.29 21.72
CA ILE A 336 17.41 9.01 21.41
C ILE A 336 18.42 7.85 21.48
N LEU A 337 19.55 7.96 20.77
CA LEU A 337 20.56 6.91 20.69
C LEU A 337 21.25 6.60 22.03
N ARG A 338 21.27 7.55 22.96
CA ARG A 338 21.78 7.35 24.33
C ARG A 338 20.75 6.75 25.28
N ASP A 339 19.57 6.38 24.78
CA ASP A 339 18.47 5.77 25.55
C ASP A 339 18.01 6.64 26.74
N ARG A 340 18.03 7.98 26.58
CA ARG A 340 17.83 8.95 27.68
C ARG A 340 16.40 9.47 27.85
N GLU A 341 15.62 9.60 26.78
CA GLU A 341 14.22 10.07 26.88
C GLU A 341 13.31 8.96 27.43
N ILE A 342 13.06 7.95 26.61
CA ILE A 342 12.21 6.81 26.96
C ILE A 342 13.00 5.53 26.67
N PRO A 343 13.50 4.85 27.71
CA PRO A 343 14.34 3.66 27.56
C PRO A 343 13.61 2.51 26.85
N ILE A 344 14.29 1.82 25.94
CA ILE A 344 13.74 0.63 25.25
C ILE A 344 13.27 -0.43 26.26
N SER A 345 14.02 -0.63 27.35
CA SER A 345 13.67 -1.58 28.41
C SER A 345 12.32 -1.29 29.07
N LYS A 346 12.00 -0.01 29.28
CA LYS A 346 10.70 0.43 29.81
C LYS A 346 9.58 0.15 28.83
N LEU A 347 9.79 0.46 27.54
CA LEU A 347 8.81 0.22 26.48
C LEU A 347 8.46 -1.27 26.37
N LEU A 348 9.47 -2.13 26.43
CA LEU A 348 9.27 -3.58 26.41
C LEU A 348 8.57 -4.08 27.68
N ALA A 349 8.85 -3.51 28.85
CA ALA A 349 8.15 -3.84 30.08
C ALA A 349 6.66 -3.44 30.02
N ASP A 350 6.35 -2.26 29.48
CA ASP A 350 4.96 -1.81 29.28
C ASP A 350 4.20 -2.78 28.36
N VAL A 351 4.83 -3.20 27.26
CA VAL A 351 4.27 -4.18 26.32
C VAL A 351 4.08 -5.55 26.99
N GLN A 352 5.05 -6.04 27.75
CA GLN A 352 4.93 -7.33 28.46
C GLN A 352 3.77 -7.33 29.46
N GLY A 353 3.48 -6.17 30.07
CA GLY A 353 2.33 -6.00 30.96
C GLY A 353 0.96 -6.21 30.29
N LEU A 354 0.86 -6.10 28.96
CA LEU A 354 -0.40 -6.31 28.23
C LEU A 354 -0.98 -7.72 28.43
N GLU A 355 -0.15 -8.75 28.52
CA GLU A 355 -0.65 -10.13 28.68
C GLU A 355 -1.40 -10.28 30.00
N SER A 356 -0.86 -9.74 31.10
CA SER A 356 -1.54 -9.74 32.40
C SER A 356 -2.85 -8.93 32.35
N ILE A 357 -2.86 -7.80 31.65
CA ILE A 357 -4.08 -7.00 31.45
C ILE A 357 -5.12 -7.81 30.67
N HIS A 358 -4.73 -8.49 29.58
CA HIS A 358 -5.63 -9.33 28.79
C HIS A 358 -6.23 -10.45 29.63
N GLN A 359 -5.42 -11.13 30.46
CA GLN A 359 -5.91 -12.17 31.35
C GLN A 359 -6.98 -11.65 32.30
N LEU A 360 -6.77 -10.48 32.91
CA LEU A 360 -7.76 -9.82 33.76
C LEU A 360 -9.05 -9.50 32.99
N ARG A 361 -8.95 -8.95 31.78
CA ARG A 361 -10.12 -8.63 30.93
C ARG A 361 -10.86 -9.86 30.42
N ARG A 362 -10.19 -11.02 30.29
CA ARG A 362 -10.82 -12.30 29.92
C ARG A 362 -11.58 -12.94 31.08
N GLN A 363 -11.09 -12.77 32.31
CA GLN A 363 -11.71 -13.28 33.53
C GLN A 363 -12.94 -12.48 33.97
N ASP A 364 -13.08 -11.23 33.50
CA ASP A 364 -14.33 -10.47 33.59
C ASP A 364 -15.41 -11.23 32.79
N GLY A 365 -16.26 -11.98 33.49
CA GLY A 365 -17.27 -12.89 32.94
C GLY A 365 -18.36 -12.15 32.17
N ALA A 366 -18.02 -11.66 30.98
CA ALA A 366 -18.94 -10.95 30.10
C ALA A 366 -20.04 -11.90 29.61
N ASP A 367 -21.27 -11.64 30.04
CA ASP A 367 -22.47 -12.44 29.76
C ASP A 367 -23.56 -11.64 29.04
N SER A 368 -23.26 -10.40 28.63
CA SER A 368 -24.18 -9.50 27.95
C SER A 368 -23.49 -8.70 26.85
N ALA A 369 -24.26 -8.22 25.87
CA ALA A 369 -23.75 -7.35 24.82
C ALA A 369 -23.05 -6.09 25.39
N GLY A 370 -23.63 -5.44 26.40
CA GLY A 370 -22.99 -4.28 27.05
C GLY A 370 -21.62 -4.64 27.67
N ALA A 371 -21.49 -5.82 28.27
CA ALA A 371 -20.22 -6.29 28.81
C ALA A 371 -19.18 -6.57 27.72
N PHE A 372 -19.58 -7.17 26.58
CA PHE A 372 -18.66 -7.36 25.44
C PHE A 372 -18.21 -6.04 24.81
N ALA A 373 -19.13 -5.08 24.63
CA ALA A 373 -18.80 -3.74 24.15
C ALA A 373 -17.86 -3.01 25.11
N ARG A 374 -18.09 -3.14 26.43
CA ARG A 374 -17.21 -2.59 27.47
C ARG A 374 -15.83 -3.24 27.44
N ARG A 375 -15.75 -4.56 27.28
CA ARG A 375 -14.48 -5.27 27.16
C ARG A 375 -13.71 -4.79 25.93
N ALA A 376 -14.36 -4.66 24.78
CA ALA A 376 -13.75 -4.11 23.57
C ALA A 376 -13.23 -2.67 23.79
N GLN A 377 -14.01 -1.81 24.45
CA GLN A 377 -13.61 -0.44 24.77
C GLN A 377 -12.37 -0.40 25.69
N LEU A 378 -12.36 -1.20 26.75
CA LEU A 378 -11.23 -1.25 27.68
C LEU A 378 -9.97 -1.80 27.01
N LEU A 379 -10.10 -2.86 26.20
CA LEU A 379 -8.99 -3.40 25.42
C LEU A 379 -8.45 -2.38 24.42
N LEU A 380 -9.29 -1.56 23.79
CA LEU A 380 -8.85 -0.49 22.90
C LEU A 380 -8.02 0.57 23.65
N ILE A 381 -8.49 1.01 24.82
CA ILE A 381 -7.77 1.98 25.66
C ILE A 381 -6.44 1.40 26.17
N ASP A 382 -6.47 0.17 26.67
CA ASP A 382 -5.28 -0.52 27.19
C ASP A 382 -4.26 -0.76 26.07
N CYS A 383 -4.71 -1.15 24.87
CA CYS A 383 -3.89 -1.28 23.66
C CYS A 383 -3.22 0.04 23.28
N GLY A 384 -3.99 1.14 23.23
CA GLY A 384 -3.45 2.48 22.92
C GLY A 384 -2.31 2.89 23.86
N ARG A 385 -2.50 2.65 25.17
CA ARG A 385 -1.56 3.09 26.21
C ARG A 385 -0.32 2.20 26.35
N TYR A 386 -0.51 0.88 26.42
CA TYR A 386 0.57 -0.07 26.76
C TYR A 386 1.09 -0.87 25.56
N GLY A 387 0.39 -0.83 24.42
CA GLY A 387 0.82 -1.48 23.19
C GLY A 387 1.30 -0.50 22.14
N LEU A 388 0.38 0.33 21.66
CA LEU A 388 0.61 1.20 20.51
C LEU A 388 1.56 2.33 20.81
N ARG A 389 1.40 3.07 21.92
CA ARG A 389 2.37 4.11 22.27
C ARG A 389 3.81 3.55 22.39
N PRO A 390 4.07 2.46 23.13
CA PRO A 390 5.40 1.84 23.14
C PRO A 390 5.87 1.36 21.77
N PHE A 391 5.00 0.69 21.00
CA PHE A 391 5.33 0.25 19.65
C PHE A 391 5.69 1.42 18.74
N SER A 392 5.00 2.57 18.85
CA SER A 392 5.24 3.77 18.04
C SER A 392 6.64 4.33 18.26
N ILE A 393 7.07 4.40 19.52
CA ILE A 393 8.40 4.86 19.89
C ILE A 393 9.46 3.86 19.39
N LEU A 394 9.26 2.55 19.63
CA LEU A 394 10.17 1.50 19.14
C LEU A 394 10.26 1.48 17.61
N ALA A 395 9.15 1.72 16.92
CA ALA A 395 9.13 1.85 15.47
C ALA A 395 9.99 3.04 15.03
N ARG A 396 9.81 4.22 15.60
CA ARG A 396 10.66 5.40 15.31
C ARG A 396 12.14 5.11 15.59
N TYR A 397 12.47 4.46 16.70
CA TYR A 397 13.85 4.08 17.03
C TYR A 397 14.45 3.11 16.01
N ALA A 398 13.67 2.13 15.54
CA ALA A 398 14.10 1.20 14.49
C ALA A 398 14.28 1.91 13.14
N PHE A 399 13.40 2.85 12.78
CA PHE A 399 13.58 3.65 11.55
C PHE A 399 14.82 4.54 11.60
N ILE A 400 15.10 5.19 12.74
CA ILE A 400 16.36 5.94 12.96
C ILE A 400 17.56 5.00 12.81
N SER A 401 17.48 3.81 13.40
CA SER A 401 18.52 2.78 13.31
C SER A 401 18.79 2.38 11.86
N LEU A 402 17.75 2.14 11.07
CA LEU A 402 17.86 1.79 9.65
C LEU A 402 18.38 2.95 8.79
N ALA A 403 17.96 4.20 9.06
CA ALA A 403 18.46 5.37 8.35
C ALA A 403 19.97 5.54 8.57
N ILE A 404 20.43 5.47 9.83
CA ILE A 404 21.86 5.54 10.15
C ILE A 404 22.62 4.37 9.52
N LEU A 405 22.10 3.15 9.63
CA LEU A 405 22.76 1.96 9.07
C LEU A 405 22.91 2.04 7.54
N LYS A 406 21.87 2.45 6.82
CA LYS A 406 21.93 2.68 5.37
C LYS A 406 22.92 3.77 5.01
N SER A 407 22.91 4.87 5.77
CA SER A 407 23.81 5.99 5.49
C SER A 407 25.29 5.62 5.74
N LEU A 408 25.60 4.77 6.73
CA LEU A 408 26.95 4.19 6.92
C LEU A 408 27.44 3.36 5.73
N VAL A 409 26.52 2.65 5.05
CA VAL A 409 26.85 1.92 3.82
C VAL A 409 27.09 2.88 2.67
N SER A 410 26.23 3.89 2.52
CA SER A 410 26.38 4.89 1.46
C SER A 410 27.65 5.74 1.60
N SER A 411 28.11 5.97 2.82
CA SER A 411 29.35 6.68 3.12
C SER A 411 30.60 5.80 3.05
N GLY A 412 30.45 4.51 2.71
CA GLY A 412 31.56 3.56 2.57
C GLY A 412 32.19 3.10 3.88
N VAL A 413 31.59 3.41 5.04
CA VAL A 413 32.08 2.96 6.36
C VAL A 413 31.76 1.49 6.59
N LEU A 414 30.63 1.02 6.07
CA LEU A 414 30.24 -0.38 6.06
C LEU A 414 30.03 -0.85 4.63
N SER A 415 30.31 -2.13 4.36
CA SER A 415 29.85 -2.74 3.12
C SER A 415 28.38 -3.16 3.23
N ARG A 416 27.69 -3.32 2.09
CA ARG A 416 26.34 -3.89 2.07
C ARG A 416 26.29 -5.29 2.68
N SER A 417 27.37 -6.08 2.53
CA SER A 417 27.49 -7.39 3.16
C SER A 417 27.58 -7.31 4.69
N ASP A 418 28.17 -6.26 5.25
CA ASP A 418 28.23 -6.06 6.71
C ASP A 418 26.84 -5.71 7.26
N MET A 419 26.10 -4.85 6.55
CA MET A 419 24.71 -4.53 6.89
C MET A 419 23.83 -5.79 6.90
N ASP A 420 23.90 -6.61 5.84
CA ASP A 420 23.11 -7.84 5.74
C ASP A 420 23.45 -8.81 6.88
N ARG A 421 24.73 -8.99 7.20
CA ARG A 421 25.17 -9.83 8.33
C ARG A 421 24.71 -9.29 9.68
N PHE A 422 24.72 -7.97 9.86
CA PHE A 422 24.21 -7.34 11.07
C PHE A 422 22.72 -7.59 11.24
N LEU A 423 21.91 -7.33 10.22
CA LEU A 423 20.45 -7.54 10.26
C LEU A 423 20.10 -9.02 10.52
N GLN A 424 20.80 -9.95 9.87
CA GLN A 424 20.64 -11.41 10.11
C GLN A 424 21.00 -11.84 11.53
N SER A 425 21.80 -11.05 12.26
CA SER A 425 22.18 -11.38 13.64
C SER A 425 21.13 -10.98 14.69
N ILE A 426 20.11 -10.20 14.29
CA ILE A 426 19.09 -9.69 15.21
C ILE A 426 18.04 -10.78 15.44
N PRO A 427 17.77 -11.19 16.69
CA PRO A 427 16.72 -12.17 16.97
C PRO A 427 15.35 -11.56 16.66
N THR A 428 14.52 -12.30 15.94
CA THR A 428 13.21 -11.82 15.45
C THR A 428 12.09 -12.77 15.80
N VAL A 429 10.87 -12.24 15.92
CA VAL A 429 9.68 -13.05 16.23
C VAL A 429 9.40 -14.07 15.13
N ALA A 430 9.78 -13.79 13.87
CA ALA A 430 9.63 -14.81 12.82
C ALA A 430 10.65 -15.93 12.92
N SER A 431 11.88 -15.66 13.32
CA SER A 431 12.85 -16.74 13.56
C SER A 431 12.33 -17.72 14.63
N GLU A 432 11.69 -17.19 15.68
CA GLU A 432 10.98 -17.97 16.70
C GLU A 432 9.78 -18.72 16.08
N PHE A 433 8.93 -18.03 15.31
CA PHE A 433 7.77 -18.64 14.65
C PHE A 433 8.12 -19.81 13.72
N THR A 434 9.15 -19.65 12.87
CA THR A 434 9.60 -20.70 11.96
C THR A 434 10.13 -21.91 12.73
N SER A 435 10.96 -21.67 13.76
CA SER A 435 11.45 -22.73 14.65
C SER A 435 10.31 -23.45 15.37
N ASP A 436 9.32 -22.73 15.88
CA ASP A 436 8.17 -23.30 16.58
C ASP A 436 7.24 -24.05 15.61
N LEU A 437 7.11 -23.59 14.37
CA LEU A 437 6.37 -24.28 13.31
C LEU A 437 7.05 -25.61 12.92
N GLU A 438 8.38 -25.65 12.87
CA GLU A 438 9.15 -26.88 12.70
C GLU A 438 8.99 -27.83 13.88
N ALA A 439 9.04 -27.31 15.11
CA ALA A 439 8.81 -28.10 16.32
C ALA A 439 7.40 -28.69 16.32
N LEU A 440 6.39 -27.95 15.85
CA LEU A 440 5.02 -28.42 15.72
C LEU A 440 4.90 -29.54 14.68
N ARG A 441 5.50 -29.36 13.49
CA ARG A 441 5.48 -30.36 12.40
C ARG A 441 6.24 -31.64 12.73
N SER A 442 7.31 -31.53 13.53
CA SER A 442 8.08 -32.69 14.02
C SER A 442 7.47 -33.36 15.25
N GLY A 443 6.39 -32.81 15.81
CA GLY A 443 5.74 -33.31 17.02
C GLY A 443 6.45 -32.97 18.34
N ALA A 444 7.49 -32.13 18.31
CA ALA A 444 8.20 -31.63 19.49
C ALA A 444 7.41 -30.53 20.24
N MET A 445 6.47 -29.86 19.58
CA MET A 445 5.56 -28.87 20.16
C MET A 445 4.10 -29.32 19.91
N SER A 446 3.20 -29.10 20.89
CA SER A 446 1.78 -29.40 20.71
C SER A 446 1.03 -28.27 19.98
N LYS A 447 -0.09 -28.62 19.35
CA LYS A 447 -0.98 -27.65 18.68
C LYS A 447 -1.50 -26.59 19.65
N GLU A 448 -1.81 -27.00 20.88
CA GLU A 448 -2.35 -26.10 21.91
C GLU A 448 -1.34 -25.01 22.28
N LEU A 449 -0.07 -25.39 22.47
CA LEU A 449 1.00 -24.44 22.80
C LEU A 449 1.26 -23.46 21.65
N PHE A 450 1.29 -23.97 20.41
CA PHE A 450 1.46 -23.13 19.23
C PHE A 450 0.32 -22.13 19.05
N VAL A 451 -0.93 -22.57 19.25
CA VAL A 451 -2.12 -21.71 19.17
C VAL A 451 -2.14 -20.70 20.31
N GLU A 452 -1.69 -21.05 21.51
CA GLU A 452 -1.56 -20.11 22.62
C GLU A 452 -0.60 -18.96 22.27
N GLN A 453 0.53 -19.29 21.63
CA GLN A 453 1.56 -18.31 21.28
C GLN A 453 1.19 -17.49 20.04
N TYR A 454 0.75 -18.13 18.96
CA TYR A 454 0.60 -17.52 17.62
C TYR A 454 -0.85 -17.46 17.12
N GLY A 455 -1.82 -18.03 17.84
CA GLY A 455 -3.20 -18.16 17.39
C GLY A 455 -3.95 -16.86 17.13
N HIS A 456 -3.43 -15.73 17.61
CA HIS A 456 -3.99 -14.40 17.43
C HIS A 456 -3.64 -13.78 16.06
N LEU A 457 -2.60 -14.26 15.38
CA LEU A 457 -2.19 -13.76 14.07
C LEU A 457 -3.27 -14.06 13.03
N ARG A 458 -3.49 -13.13 12.11
CA ARG A 458 -4.46 -13.25 11.01
C ARG A 458 -3.99 -12.45 9.80
N PRO A 459 -4.17 -12.96 8.56
CA PRO A 459 -4.01 -12.13 7.37
C PRO A 459 -4.98 -10.94 7.42
N ASN A 460 -4.55 -9.77 6.96
CA ASN A 460 -5.31 -8.52 7.04
C ASN A 460 -5.70 -8.21 8.50
N SER A 461 -4.69 -7.91 9.32
CA SER A 461 -4.72 -7.67 10.78
C SER A 461 -6.01 -7.06 11.39
N TYR A 462 -6.68 -6.14 10.69
CA TYR A 462 -7.87 -5.42 11.17
C TYR A 462 -9.22 -5.94 10.62
N GLU A 463 -9.20 -6.93 9.72
CA GLU A 463 -10.39 -7.49 9.09
C GLU A 463 -11.04 -8.57 9.97
N ILE A 464 -12.22 -8.25 10.50
CA ILE A 464 -12.97 -9.16 11.39
C ILE A 464 -13.43 -10.44 10.69
N THR A 465 -13.61 -10.41 9.36
CA THR A 465 -14.03 -11.59 8.59
C THR A 465 -12.88 -12.52 8.21
N SER A 466 -11.63 -12.09 8.40
CA SER A 466 -10.45 -12.94 8.23
C SER A 466 -10.24 -13.79 9.50
N PRO A 467 -10.21 -15.12 9.41
CA PRO A 467 -9.97 -15.96 10.59
C PRO A 467 -8.52 -15.82 11.06
N ASN A 468 -8.32 -15.89 12.37
CA ASN A 468 -6.99 -16.00 12.97
C ASN A 468 -6.46 -17.44 12.92
N TYR A 469 -5.19 -17.64 13.23
CA TYR A 469 -4.56 -18.96 13.22
C TYR A 469 -5.23 -19.94 14.20
N ALA A 470 -5.83 -19.48 15.30
CA ALA A 470 -6.55 -20.34 16.23
C ALA A 470 -7.81 -20.96 15.58
N SER A 471 -8.64 -20.13 14.94
CA SER A 471 -9.88 -20.56 14.28
C SER A 471 -9.64 -21.19 12.91
N GLY A 472 -8.59 -20.75 12.21
CA GLY A 472 -8.18 -21.19 10.88
C GLY A 472 -6.97 -22.12 10.88
N PHE A 473 -6.68 -22.85 11.96
CA PHE A 473 -5.42 -23.61 12.09
C PHE A 473 -5.18 -24.57 10.91
N GLU A 474 -6.17 -25.40 10.57
CA GLU A 474 -6.04 -26.36 9.46
C GLU A 474 -5.88 -25.67 8.10
N ARG A 475 -6.39 -24.44 8.00
CA ARG A 475 -6.33 -23.61 6.79
C ARG A 475 -4.94 -23.00 6.60
N TYR A 476 -4.28 -22.53 7.67
CA TYR A 476 -3.00 -21.81 7.57
C TYR A 476 -1.78 -22.69 7.85
N ILE A 477 -1.91 -23.62 8.80
CA ILE A 477 -0.77 -24.35 9.39
C ILE A 477 -0.85 -25.86 9.11
N GLY A 478 -2.06 -26.43 9.12
CA GLY A 478 -2.29 -27.88 9.15
C GLY A 478 -1.82 -28.69 7.92
N GLN A 479 -1.45 -28.04 6.80
CA GLN A 479 -1.15 -28.73 5.53
C GLN A 479 0.34 -28.73 5.12
N GLY A 480 1.28 -28.60 6.06
CA GLY A 480 2.72 -28.70 5.76
C GLY A 480 3.30 -30.09 6.00
N GLU A 481 3.95 -30.70 5.00
CA GLU A 481 4.76 -31.90 5.22
C GLU A 481 6.01 -31.58 6.07
N ALA A 482 6.45 -32.56 6.88
CA ALA A 482 7.68 -32.48 7.65
C ALA A 482 8.91 -32.61 6.72
N GLY A 483 9.31 -31.51 6.11
CA GLY A 483 10.60 -31.37 5.45
C GLY A 483 11.56 -30.58 6.33
N LEU A 484 12.76 -31.12 6.60
CA LEU A 484 13.85 -30.38 7.23
C LEU A 484 14.06 -29.07 6.48
N PHE A 485 13.77 -27.92 7.10
CA PHE A 485 14.14 -26.66 6.48
C PHE A 485 15.64 -26.72 6.23
N ALA A 486 16.05 -26.55 4.97
CA ALA A 486 17.40 -26.10 4.69
C ALA A 486 17.46 -24.60 5.03
N GLY A 487 17.09 -24.25 6.26
CA GLY A 487 17.60 -23.03 6.84
C GLY A 487 19.10 -23.22 6.83
N ASN A 488 19.84 -22.33 6.17
CA ASN A 488 21.18 -22.06 6.67
C ASN A 488 21.04 -21.96 8.18
N ASP A 489 21.84 -22.71 8.93
CA ASP A 489 22.02 -22.57 10.37
C ASP A 489 22.26 -21.08 10.68
N CYS A 490 21.19 -20.29 10.77
CA CYS A 490 21.22 -18.92 11.22
C CYS A 490 21.23 -18.99 12.74
N LYS A 491 22.26 -19.64 13.27
CA LYS A 491 22.72 -19.30 14.61
C LYS A 491 23.04 -17.81 14.53
N PRO A 492 22.52 -16.96 15.42
CA PRO A 492 22.82 -15.54 15.41
C PRO A 492 24.34 -15.38 15.38
N GLY A 493 24.86 -15.07 14.19
CA GLY A 493 26.28 -14.89 14.00
C GLY A 493 26.67 -13.68 14.84
N ARG A 494 27.66 -13.84 15.72
CA ARG A 494 28.17 -12.72 16.50
C ARG A 494 28.78 -11.71 15.50
N PHE A 495 28.03 -10.68 15.16
CA PHE A 495 28.53 -9.57 14.37
C PHE A 495 29.37 -8.70 15.29
N GLU A 496 30.69 -8.78 15.15
CA GLU A 496 31.59 -7.78 15.69
C GLU A 496 31.99 -6.86 14.52
N PRO A 497 31.68 -5.56 14.58
CA PRO A 497 32.04 -4.65 13.51
C PRO A 497 33.56 -4.53 13.45
N ASN A 498 34.18 -5.10 12.41
CA ASN A 498 35.61 -4.88 12.11
C ASN A 498 35.95 -3.38 11.94
N ALA A 499 34.94 -2.55 11.69
CA ALA A 499 35.04 -1.10 11.44
C ALA A 499 34.68 -0.21 12.66
N SER A 500 34.68 -0.72 13.90
CA SER A 500 34.25 0.08 15.07
C SER A 500 34.97 1.43 15.20
N ASN A 501 36.29 1.49 14.96
CA ASN A 501 37.07 2.73 15.03
C ASN A 501 36.78 3.69 13.86
N GLU A 502 36.34 3.20 12.71
CA GLU A 502 35.92 4.01 11.57
C GLU A 502 34.52 4.58 11.81
N ALA A 503 33.61 3.76 12.33
CA ALA A 503 32.29 4.18 12.76
C ALA A 503 32.35 5.23 13.87
N ASP A 504 33.21 5.06 14.89
CA ASP A 504 33.40 6.06 15.95
C ASP A 504 33.89 7.41 15.40
N ARG A 505 34.87 7.41 14.48
CA ARG A 505 35.34 8.62 13.81
C ARG A 505 34.26 9.27 12.96
N ALA A 506 33.49 8.46 12.23
CA ALA A 506 32.38 8.94 11.43
C ALA A 506 31.31 9.62 12.31
N LEU A 507 30.88 8.97 13.39
CA LEU A 507 29.88 9.52 14.34
C LEU A 507 30.34 10.85 14.95
N GLN A 508 31.62 10.94 15.35
CA GLN A 508 32.20 12.18 15.86
C GLN A 508 32.19 13.29 14.80
N SER A 509 32.55 12.98 13.55
CA SER A 509 32.54 13.97 12.46
C SER A 509 31.14 14.48 12.13
N LEU A 510 30.12 13.62 12.28
CA LEU A 510 28.73 13.98 12.10
C LEU A 510 28.20 14.83 13.27
N GLY A 511 28.84 14.76 14.44
CA GLY A 511 28.43 15.48 15.65
C GLY A 511 27.42 14.72 16.50
N LEU A 512 27.41 13.37 16.41
CA LEU A 512 26.60 12.52 17.27
C LEU A 512 27.36 12.11 18.53
N GLU A 513 26.74 12.28 19.69
CA GLU A 513 27.36 12.00 21.00
C GLU A 513 27.16 10.54 21.45
N VAL A 514 27.55 9.57 20.62
CA VAL A 514 27.38 8.14 20.88
C VAL A 514 28.57 7.34 20.32
N SER A 515 28.97 6.26 20.99
CA SER A 515 29.98 5.35 20.45
C SER A 515 29.37 4.35 19.47
N ALA A 516 30.19 3.79 18.58
CA ALA A 516 29.78 2.73 17.65
C ALA A 516 29.19 1.53 18.38
N GLY A 517 29.78 1.12 19.51
CA GLY A 517 29.25 0.03 20.34
C GLY A 517 27.84 0.32 20.87
N GLN A 518 27.63 1.50 21.45
CA GLN A 518 26.32 1.93 21.93
C GLN A 518 25.29 2.01 20.79
N LEU A 519 25.71 2.51 19.62
CA LEU A 519 24.86 2.58 18.44
C LEU A 519 24.38 1.19 18.00
N PHE A 520 25.28 0.22 17.81
CA PHE A 520 24.89 -1.12 17.36
C PHE A 520 24.06 -1.88 18.40
N GLU A 521 24.32 -1.68 19.69
CA GLU A 521 23.46 -2.22 20.76
C GLU A 521 22.06 -1.61 20.71
N PHE A 522 21.96 -0.29 20.58
CA PHE A 522 20.69 0.42 20.41
C PHE A 522 19.93 -0.08 19.18
N MET A 523 20.60 -0.18 18.03
CA MET A 523 20.00 -0.68 16.78
C MET A 523 19.42 -2.08 16.95
N ARG A 524 20.19 -2.99 17.56
CA ARG A 524 19.76 -4.38 17.82
C ARG A 524 18.52 -4.40 18.72
N ALA A 525 18.54 -3.64 19.80
CA ALA A 525 17.43 -3.57 20.75
C ALA A 525 16.18 -2.91 20.16
N ALA A 526 16.34 -1.85 19.36
CA ALA A 526 15.23 -1.13 18.74
C ALA A 526 14.54 -1.94 17.64
N ILE A 527 15.31 -2.58 16.76
CA ILE A 527 14.77 -3.41 15.65
C ILE A 527 14.04 -4.64 16.22
N ALA A 528 14.69 -5.40 17.12
CA ALA A 528 14.04 -6.55 17.77
C ALA A 528 12.84 -6.13 18.62
N GLY A 529 12.99 -5.03 19.37
CA GLY A 529 11.94 -4.51 20.24
C GLY A 529 10.69 -4.06 19.47
N ARG A 530 10.85 -3.42 18.30
CA ARG A 530 9.74 -3.06 17.41
C ARG A 530 8.92 -4.29 17.03
N GLU A 531 9.56 -5.38 16.62
CA GLU A 531 8.85 -6.59 16.23
C GLU A 531 8.12 -7.23 17.40
N LYS A 532 8.80 -7.35 18.55
CA LYS A 532 8.20 -7.91 19.76
C LYS A 532 7.00 -7.09 20.21
N ALA A 533 7.12 -5.76 20.22
CA ALA A 533 6.02 -4.87 20.52
C ALA A 533 4.85 -5.03 19.55
N LYS A 534 5.14 -5.14 18.23
CA LYS A 534 4.11 -5.39 17.22
C LYS A 534 3.34 -6.67 17.50
N PHE A 535 4.06 -7.76 17.69
CA PHE A 535 3.49 -9.07 17.98
C PHE A 535 2.58 -9.05 19.21
N GLU A 536 3.05 -8.45 20.31
CA GLU A 536 2.29 -8.44 21.56
C GLU A 536 1.05 -7.54 21.50
N PHE A 537 1.12 -6.32 20.94
CA PHE A 537 -0.08 -5.47 20.85
C PHE A 537 -1.12 -6.04 19.87
N MET A 538 -0.69 -6.81 18.86
CA MET A 538 -1.62 -7.47 17.93
C MET A 538 -2.52 -8.50 18.63
N LYS A 539 -2.11 -9.06 19.78
CA LYS A 539 -3.00 -9.84 20.65
C LYS A 539 -4.18 -9.01 21.18
N SER A 540 -3.95 -7.73 21.48
CA SER A 540 -5.01 -6.79 21.90
C SER A 540 -5.99 -6.56 20.75
N VAL A 541 -5.48 -6.29 19.54
CA VAL A 541 -6.31 -6.08 18.34
C VAL A 541 -7.19 -7.31 18.09
N ASN A 542 -6.61 -8.52 18.10
CA ASN A 542 -7.39 -9.74 17.98
C ASN A 542 -8.45 -9.86 19.09
N SER A 543 -8.09 -9.57 20.35
CA SER A 543 -9.03 -9.64 21.48
C SER A 543 -10.19 -8.62 21.38
N ILE A 544 -9.94 -7.44 20.80
CA ILE A 544 -10.97 -6.45 20.48
C ILE A 544 -11.94 -7.03 19.45
N LEU A 545 -11.43 -7.56 18.34
CA LEU A 545 -12.25 -8.16 17.28
C LEU A 545 -13.07 -9.35 17.81
N GLU A 546 -12.47 -10.25 18.59
CA GLU A 546 -13.18 -11.36 19.24
C GLU A 546 -14.28 -10.88 20.20
N SER A 547 -14.06 -9.75 20.89
CA SER A 547 -15.08 -9.14 21.73
C SER A 547 -16.22 -8.55 20.93
N ILE A 548 -15.94 -7.94 19.78
CA ILE A 548 -16.95 -7.43 18.84
C ILE A 548 -17.73 -8.59 18.22
N THR A 549 -17.08 -9.69 17.85
CA THR A 549 -17.75 -10.90 17.35
C THR A 549 -18.76 -11.42 18.38
N LYS A 550 -18.33 -11.60 19.64
CA LYS A 550 -19.23 -12.05 20.72
C LYS A 550 -20.36 -11.06 21.02
N PHE A 551 -20.08 -9.76 20.91
CA PHE A 551 -21.13 -8.73 20.97
C PHE A 551 -22.19 -8.97 19.89
N GLY A 552 -21.78 -9.18 18.64
CA GLY A 552 -22.67 -9.44 17.52
C GLY A 552 -23.46 -10.74 17.66
N GLU A 553 -22.80 -11.83 18.06
CA GLU A 553 -23.44 -13.14 18.33
C GLU A 553 -24.58 -13.00 19.34
N PHE A 554 -24.36 -12.26 20.43
CA PHE A 554 -25.36 -12.05 21.47
C PHE A 554 -26.61 -11.31 20.95
N ILE A 555 -26.46 -10.43 19.97
CA ILE A 555 -27.54 -9.61 19.42
C ILE A 555 -28.04 -10.10 18.05
N GLY A 556 -27.54 -11.23 17.56
CA GLY A 556 -27.94 -11.84 16.29
C GLY A 556 -27.39 -11.14 15.04
N LEU A 557 -26.20 -10.54 15.11
CA LEU A 557 -25.46 -10.00 13.96
C LEU A 557 -24.30 -10.92 13.57
N SER A 558 -24.18 -11.20 12.28
CA SER A 558 -23.05 -11.96 11.72
C SER A 558 -21.77 -11.13 11.67
N THR A 559 -20.61 -11.78 11.62
CA THR A 559 -19.31 -11.11 11.41
C THR A 559 -19.27 -10.30 10.10
N GLY A 560 -19.94 -10.80 9.06
CA GLY A 560 -20.14 -10.07 7.81
C GLY A 560 -20.91 -8.75 8.00
N GLU A 561 -21.97 -8.74 8.80
CA GLU A 561 -22.70 -7.51 9.12
C GLU A 561 -21.86 -6.57 10.01
N LEU A 562 -21.21 -7.11 11.05
CA LEU A 562 -20.34 -6.33 11.96
C LEU A 562 -19.21 -5.61 11.22
N SER A 563 -18.63 -6.25 10.20
CA SER A 563 -17.54 -5.65 9.43
C SER A 563 -17.91 -4.33 8.74
N HIS A 564 -19.21 -4.09 8.52
CA HIS A 564 -19.73 -2.86 7.93
C HIS A 564 -20.11 -1.77 8.95
N LEU A 565 -19.95 -2.02 10.25
CA LEU A 565 -20.16 -1.01 11.29
C LEU A 565 -18.86 -0.28 11.61
N HIS A 566 -18.93 0.96 12.10
CA HIS A 566 -17.77 1.59 12.74
C HIS A 566 -17.60 1.07 14.16
N VAL A 567 -16.35 1.05 14.63
CA VAL A 567 -16.01 0.59 15.98
C VAL A 567 -16.83 1.34 17.05
N ASN A 568 -16.99 2.66 16.90
CA ASN A 568 -17.71 3.50 17.86
C ASN A 568 -19.21 3.16 18.00
N GLU A 569 -19.84 2.65 16.93
CA GLU A 569 -21.23 2.19 16.96
C GLU A 569 -21.41 0.96 17.85
N VAL A 570 -20.35 0.15 18.01
CA VAL A 570 -20.31 -0.95 18.98
C VAL A 570 -19.95 -0.42 20.37
N LEU A 571 -18.91 0.41 20.48
CA LEU A 571 -18.38 0.87 21.77
C LEU A 571 -19.34 1.77 22.55
N GLN A 572 -20.26 2.48 21.90
CA GLN A 572 -21.27 3.29 22.60
C GLN A 572 -22.12 2.45 23.57
N HIS A 573 -22.33 1.16 23.28
CA HIS A 573 -23.08 0.24 24.12
C HIS A 573 -22.32 -0.20 25.38
N ALA A 574 -21.04 0.19 25.53
CA ALA A 574 -20.32 0.08 26.79
C ALA A 574 -20.86 1.02 27.88
N LYS A 575 -21.46 2.14 27.46
CA LYS A 575 -21.92 3.23 28.35
C LYS A 575 -23.44 3.41 28.33
N SER A 576 -24.16 2.60 27.57
CA SER A 576 -25.59 2.73 27.36
C SER A 576 -26.28 1.38 27.28
N SER A 577 -27.41 1.25 27.95
CA SER A 577 -28.23 0.03 27.91
C SER A 577 -28.79 -0.19 26.51
N MET A 578 -28.76 -1.45 26.05
CA MET A 578 -29.43 -1.84 24.81
C MET A 578 -30.93 -2.00 25.04
N ASN A 579 -31.72 -1.53 24.09
CA ASN A 579 -33.16 -1.80 24.03
C ASN A 579 -33.46 -2.82 22.91
N GLY A 580 -34.68 -3.33 22.87
CA GLY A 580 -35.08 -4.35 21.88
C GLY A 580 -34.93 -3.92 20.41
N SER A 581 -34.83 -2.62 20.11
CA SER A 581 -34.63 -2.10 18.75
C SER A 581 -33.17 -1.86 18.37
N SER A 582 -32.23 -1.98 19.30
CA SER A 582 -30.80 -1.68 19.08
C SER A 582 -30.17 -2.61 18.03
N ALA A 583 -30.42 -3.92 18.12
CA ALA A 583 -29.92 -4.89 17.13
C ALA A 583 -30.45 -4.62 15.71
N SER A 584 -31.74 -4.31 15.60
CA SER A 584 -32.36 -3.95 14.32
C SER A 584 -31.81 -2.64 13.74
N HIS A 585 -31.47 -1.67 14.60
CA HIS A 585 -30.84 -0.42 14.19
C HIS A 585 -29.43 -0.66 13.64
N LEU A 586 -28.58 -1.40 14.37
CA LEU A 586 -27.23 -1.76 13.92
C LEU A 586 -27.27 -2.55 12.59
N LYS A 587 -28.21 -3.49 12.44
CA LYS A 587 -28.38 -4.24 11.18
C LYS A 587 -28.74 -3.33 10.00
N ARG A 588 -29.60 -2.33 10.21
CA ARG A 588 -29.91 -1.32 9.20
C ARG A 588 -28.69 -0.46 8.86
N GLN A 589 -27.91 -0.04 9.86
CA GLN A 589 -26.67 0.70 9.65
C GLN A 589 -25.64 -0.11 8.85
N ALA A 590 -25.42 -1.38 9.22
CA ALA A 590 -24.54 -2.28 8.48
C ALA A 590 -24.98 -2.44 7.02
N SER A 591 -26.29 -2.62 6.79
CA SER A 591 -26.84 -2.74 5.43
C SER A 591 -26.66 -1.46 4.62
N PHE A 592 -26.85 -0.29 5.24
CA PHE A 592 -26.62 1.00 4.60
C PHE A 592 -25.14 1.21 4.24
N LYS A 593 -24.23 0.93 5.18
CA LYS A 593 -22.79 1.07 4.96
C LYS A 593 -22.22 0.06 3.97
N LYS A 594 -22.81 -1.13 3.87
CA LYS A 594 -22.51 -2.08 2.80
C LYS A 594 -22.77 -1.47 1.42
N LYS A 595 -23.90 -0.79 1.23
CA LYS A 595 -24.19 -0.06 -0.02
C LYS A 595 -23.23 1.10 -0.25
N GLN A 596 -22.91 1.88 0.79
CA GLN A 596 -21.89 2.95 0.66
C GLN A 596 -20.52 2.39 0.29
N MET A 597 -20.16 1.21 0.78
CA MET A 597 -18.91 0.54 0.44
C MET A 597 -18.88 0.12 -1.04
N GLU A 598 -20.03 -0.25 -1.64
CA GLU A 598 -20.12 -0.51 -3.07
C GLU A 598 -19.79 0.76 -3.88
N VAL A 599 -20.27 1.94 -3.44
CA VAL A 599 -19.88 3.24 -4.02
C VAL A 599 -18.39 3.51 -3.82
N THR A 600 -17.87 3.28 -2.61
CA THR A 600 -16.44 3.47 -2.27
C THR A 600 -15.51 2.60 -3.13
N ARG A 601 -15.94 1.38 -3.47
CA ARG A 601 -15.21 0.47 -4.37
C ARG A 601 -15.23 0.97 -5.81
N ALA A 602 -16.35 1.54 -6.25
CA ALA A 602 -16.48 2.13 -7.57
C ALA A 602 -15.78 3.50 -7.70
N PHE A 603 -15.47 4.16 -6.59
CA PHE A 603 -14.75 5.42 -6.57
C PHE A 603 -13.28 5.20 -6.96
N ARG A 604 -12.84 5.83 -8.05
CA ARG A 604 -11.45 5.80 -8.52
C ARG A 604 -10.70 7.00 -7.92
N THR A 605 -9.52 6.75 -7.39
CA THR A 605 -8.65 7.76 -6.79
C THR A 605 -7.18 7.43 -7.07
N PRO A 606 -6.30 8.43 -7.22
CA PRO A 606 -4.86 8.21 -7.32
C PRO A 606 -4.28 7.78 -5.96
N ASP A 607 -3.07 7.24 -5.96
CA ASP A 607 -2.36 6.86 -4.73
C ASP A 607 -1.86 8.10 -3.97
N LEU A 608 -1.57 9.17 -4.71
CA LEU A 608 -1.26 10.50 -4.20
C LEU A 608 -2.23 11.55 -4.78
N ILE A 609 -2.95 12.25 -3.90
CA ILE A 609 -3.83 13.36 -4.25
C ILE A 609 -3.12 14.67 -3.90
N ARG A 610 -2.62 15.36 -4.93
CA ARG A 610 -1.84 16.61 -4.88
C ARG A 610 -2.74 17.84 -4.85
N HIS A 611 -3.90 17.75 -5.46
CA HIS A 611 -4.89 18.83 -5.51
C HIS A 611 -6.31 18.26 -5.60
N ALA A 612 -7.29 19.07 -5.21
CA ALA A 612 -8.68 18.63 -5.09
C ALA A 612 -9.29 18.14 -6.41
N ASP A 613 -8.84 18.64 -7.54
CA ASP A 613 -9.38 18.26 -8.85
C ASP A 613 -8.92 16.88 -9.32
N GLU A 614 -7.92 16.26 -8.67
CA GLU A 614 -7.42 14.94 -9.07
C GLU A 614 -8.39 13.78 -8.81
N VAL A 615 -9.44 14.01 -8.02
CA VAL A 615 -10.52 13.02 -7.91
C VAL A 615 -11.48 13.06 -9.10
N LEU A 616 -11.43 14.13 -9.91
CA LEU A 616 -12.18 14.27 -11.15
C LEU A 616 -11.39 13.74 -12.34
N TYR A 617 -10.09 14.04 -12.39
CA TYR A 617 -9.19 13.59 -13.45
C TYR A 617 -7.80 13.29 -12.90
N PHE A 618 -7.27 12.10 -13.19
CA PHE A 618 -5.90 11.75 -12.88
C PHE A 618 -5.33 10.74 -13.88
N GLU A 619 -4.01 10.78 -14.03
CA GLU A 619 -3.25 9.73 -14.70
C GLU A 619 -2.75 8.72 -13.66
N GLN A 620 -2.79 7.44 -14.00
CA GLN A 620 -2.35 6.36 -13.13
C GLN A 620 -0.83 6.43 -12.91
N GLU A 621 -0.41 6.43 -11.65
CA GLU A 621 1.00 6.55 -11.29
C GLU A 621 1.78 5.26 -11.57
N THR A 622 3.01 5.41 -12.08
CA THR A 622 3.96 4.30 -12.19
C THR A 622 4.76 4.17 -10.91
N TRP A 623 4.67 3.01 -10.25
CA TRP A 623 5.39 2.73 -9.02
C TRP A 623 6.79 2.18 -9.29
N LYS A 624 7.74 2.52 -8.42
CA LYS A 624 9.07 1.89 -8.42
C LYS A 624 9.16 0.86 -7.29
N PRO A 625 9.21 -0.45 -7.60
CA PRO A 625 9.32 -1.50 -6.59
C PRO A 625 10.59 -1.36 -5.75
N ASN A 626 10.50 -1.74 -4.47
CA ASN A 626 11.64 -1.90 -3.58
C ASN A 626 12.19 -3.32 -3.69
N PHE A 627 13.36 -3.49 -4.29
CA PHE A 627 14.00 -4.80 -4.43
C PHE A 627 14.80 -5.15 -3.17
N VAL A 628 14.59 -6.37 -2.67
CA VAL A 628 15.25 -6.90 -1.47
C VAL A 628 16.23 -8.00 -1.91
N THR A 629 17.44 -7.96 -1.34
CA THR A 629 18.62 -8.80 -1.71
C THR A 629 19.32 -8.40 -3.02
N GLN A 630 20.28 -9.21 -3.47
CA GLN A 630 21.04 -9.07 -4.72
C GLN A 630 20.94 -10.31 -5.61
N LYS A 631 19.96 -11.17 -5.33
CA LYS A 631 19.78 -12.43 -6.04
C LYS A 631 18.90 -12.23 -7.27
N THR A 632 19.14 -13.06 -8.27
CA THR A 632 18.30 -13.16 -9.47
C THR A 632 17.68 -14.54 -9.49
N LEU A 633 16.38 -14.63 -9.78
CA LEU A 633 15.69 -15.92 -9.93
C LEU A 633 14.64 -15.87 -11.05
N GLN A 634 14.31 -17.05 -11.56
CA GLN A 634 13.19 -17.26 -12.47
C GLN A 634 12.36 -18.42 -11.93
N ALA A 635 11.08 -18.19 -11.67
CA ALA A 635 10.19 -19.22 -11.14
C ALA A 635 8.74 -18.98 -11.58
N GLU A 636 7.90 -20.00 -11.37
CA GLU A 636 6.46 -19.88 -11.55
C GLU A 636 5.87 -18.99 -10.45
N VAL A 637 4.83 -18.22 -10.80
CA VAL A 637 4.13 -17.34 -9.85
C VAL A 637 2.88 -18.00 -9.27
N VAL A 638 2.57 -17.70 -8.01
CA VAL A 638 1.32 -18.10 -7.36
C VAL A 638 0.72 -16.90 -6.64
N ASP A 639 -0.49 -16.54 -7.04
CA ASP A 639 -1.29 -15.51 -6.38
C ASP A 639 -2.04 -16.02 -5.14
N LEU A 640 -1.80 -15.34 -4.02
CA LEU A 640 -2.46 -15.53 -2.73
C LEU A 640 -3.25 -14.27 -2.36
N PRO A 641 -4.53 -14.17 -2.76
CA PRO A 641 -5.38 -12.99 -2.52
C PRO A 641 -5.87 -12.85 -1.06
N GLY A 642 -5.16 -13.43 -0.09
CA GLY A 642 -5.52 -13.40 1.35
C GLY A 642 -6.23 -14.65 1.87
N GLU A 643 -6.54 -15.61 1.01
CA GLU A 643 -6.91 -16.97 1.41
C GLU A 643 -5.82 -17.95 0.95
N PRO A 644 -5.31 -18.83 1.84
CA PRO A 644 -4.41 -19.90 1.42
C PRO A 644 -5.19 -20.86 0.52
N ASP A 645 -4.75 -20.96 -0.72
CA ASP A 645 -5.18 -22.03 -1.61
C ASP A 645 -4.38 -23.30 -1.27
N ASN A 646 -4.93 -24.48 -1.55
CA ASN A 646 -4.25 -25.78 -1.44
C ASN A 646 -3.09 -25.93 -2.47
N ARG A 647 -2.58 -24.83 -3.01
CA ARG A 647 -1.54 -24.78 -4.03
C ARG A 647 -0.17 -24.96 -3.38
N ASN A 648 0.62 -25.86 -3.97
CA ASN A 648 2.03 -26.00 -3.60
C ASN A 648 2.78 -24.68 -3.87
N LEU A 649 3.39 -24.13 -2.82
CA LEU A 649 4.20 -22.90 -2.83
C LEU A 649 5.71 -23.16 -2.99
N GLU A 650 6.16 -24.41 -2.85
CA GLU A 650 7.58 -24.76 -2.88
C GLU A 650 8.22 -24.38 -4.22
N GLY A 651 9.32 -23.63 -4.15
CA GLY A 651 10.08 -23.21 -5.33
C GLY A 651 9.39 -22.17 -6.22
N LYS A 652 8.29 -21.54 -5.77
CA LYS A 652 7.54 -20.54 -6.54
C LYS A 652 7.72 -19.12 -6.02
N ILE A 653 7.47 -18.13 -6.87
CA ILE A 653 7.33 -16.74 -6.46
C ILE A 653 5.91 -16.52 -5.97
N VAL A 654 5.77 -16.13 -4.71
CA VAL A 654 4.46 -15.86 -4.11
C VAL A 654 4.08 -14.39 -4.31
N LEU A 655 2.84 -14.16 -4.75
CA LEU A 655 2.24 -12.83 -4.87
C LEU A 655 1.25 -12.62 -3.71
N ILE A 656 1.43 -11.54 -2.98
CA ILE A 656 0.49 -11.09 -1.94
C ILE A 656 0.19 -9.60 -2.12
N GLN A 657 -1.02 -9.18 -1.81
CA GLN A 657 -1.37 -7.75 -1.93
C GLN A 657 -0.71 -6.89 -0.86
N ALA A 658 -0.64 -7.39 0.38
CA ALA A 658 -0.23 -6.63 1.56
C ALA A 658 0.94 -7.29 2.30
N ALA A 659 1.89 -6.47 2.77
CA ALA A 659 3.06 -6.91 3.53
C ALA A 659 2.79 -7.08 5.05
N ASP A 660 1.77 -7.87 5.40
CA ASP A 660 1.26 -8.04 6.77
C ASP A 660 1.83 -9.29 7.50
N PRO A 661 2.05 -9.28 8.84
CA PRO A 661 2.56 -10.43 9.59
C PRO A 661 1.68 -11.69 9.55
N GLY A 662 0.39 -11.55 9.23
CA GLY A 662 -0.51 -12.68 9.03
C GLY A 662 -0.14 -13.58 7.84
N TYR A 663 0.83 -13.16 7.01
CA TYR A 663 1.42 -13.99 5.96
C TYR A 663 2.71 -14.69 6.40
N ASP A 664 3.19 -14.55 7.64
CA ASP A 664 4.46 -15.16 8.07
C ASP A 664 4.50 -16.70 7.87
N TRP A 665 3.33 -17.36 7.78
CA TRP A 665 3.23 -18.78 7.45
C TRP A 665 3.82 -19.15 6.07
N ILE A 666 3.85 -18.24 5.09
CA ILE A 666 4.37 -18.52 3.74
C ILE A 666 5.86 -18.87 3.74
N PHE A 667 6.62 -18.29 4.67
CA PHE A 667 8.05 -18.61 4.82
C PHE A 667 8.25 -20.05 5.30
N GLY A 668 7.20 -20.66 5.86
CA GLY A 668 7.13 -22.08 6.20
C GLY A 668 7.02 -23.06 5.01
N HIS A 669 6.91 -22.57 3.77
CA HIS A 669 6.66 -23.38 2.57
C HIS A 669 7.78 -23.34 1.51
N ARG A 670 9.00 -22.90 1.85
CA ARG A 670 10.18 -22.86 0.94
C ARG A 670 9.90 -22.17 -0.41
N ILE A 671 9.35 -20.97 -0.33
CA ILE A 671 9.10 -20.13 -1.50
C ILE A 671 10.43 -19.70 -2.15
N ALA A 672 10.45 -19.53 -3.46
CA ALA A 672 11.64 -19.09 -4.21
C ALA A 672 11.81 -17.56 -4.20
N GLY A 673 10.72 -16.80 -4.11
CA GLY A 673 10.73 -15.35 -4.05
C GLY A 673 9.38 -14.77 -3.59
N LEU A 674 9.35 -13.47 -3.34
CA LEU A 674 8.14 -12.75 -2.88
C LEU A 674 7.92 -11.47 -3.69
N ILE A 675 6.69 -11.24 -4.13
CA ILE A 675 6.30 -9.99 -4.80
C ILE A 675 5.06 -9.44 -4.11
N THR A 676 5.06 -8.15 -3.75
CA THR A 676 3.90 -7.51 -3.14
C THR A 676 3.37 -6.34 -3.96
N GLU A 677 2.05 -6.17 -3.97
CA GLU A 677 1.40 -5.01 -4.60
C GLU A 677 1.73 -3.74 -3.80
N TYR A 678 1.50 -3.79 -2.48
CA TYR A 678 1.76 -2.71 -1.54
C TYR A 678 2.86 -3.09 -0.54
N GLY A 679 3.65 -2.09 -0.17
CA GLY A 679 4.70 -2.22 0.84
C GLY A 679 5.83 -1.22 0.64
N GLY A 680 6.35 -0.66 1.73
CA GLY A 680 7.53 0.21 1.69
C GLY A 680 8.83 -0.53 2.00
N ILE A 681 9.96 0.18 1.89
CA ILE A 681 11.31 -0.34 2.22
C ILE A 681 11.47 -0.74 3.70
N GLY A 682 10.61 -0.25 4.60
CA GLY A 682 10.56 -0.60 6.02
C GLY A 682 9.39 -1.51 6.40
N SER A 683 8.67 -2.06 5.41
CA SER A 683 7.55 -2.97 5.64
C SER A 683 7.99 -4.29 6.28
N HIS A 684 7.04 -4.99 6.90
CA HIS A 684 7.31 -6.25 7.58
C HIS A 684 7.88 -7.30 6.61
N MET A 685 7.27 -7.46 5.43
CA MET A 685 7.76 -8.41 4.42
C MET A 685 9.11 -8.02 3.81
N ALA A 686 9.44 -6.73 3.70
CA ALA A 686 10.77 -6.32 3.24
C ALA A 686 11.87 -6.75 4.22
N ILE A 687 11.62 -6.58 5.51
CA ILE A 687 12.52 -7.02 6.58
C ILE A 687 12.63 -8.56 6.58
N ARG A 688 11.49 -9.28 6.49
CA ARG A 688 11.46 -10.75 6.42
C ARG A 688 12.21 -11.31 5.21
N ALA A 689 12.00 -10.73 4.04
CA ALA A 689 12.71 -11.14 2.83
C ALA A 689 14.23 -10.95 2.99
N ALA A 690 14.67 -9.87 3.64
CA ALA A 690 16.08 -9.65 3.93
C ALA A 690 16.64 -10.69 4.92
N GLU A 691 15.92 -10.98 6.01
CA GLU A 691 16.28 -11.98 7.02
C GLU A 691 16.49 -13.37 6.41
N PHE A 692 15.53 -13.85 5.63
CA PHE A 692 15.60 -15.16 4.97
C PHE A 692 16.49 -15.14 3.71
N SER A 693 17.11 -14.01 3.38
CA SER A 693 17.84 -13.81 2.12
C SER A 693 17.00 -14.21 0.89
N LEU A 694 15.69 -13.98 0.97
CA LEU A 694 14.72 -14.28 -0.05
C LEU A 694 14.67 -13.12 -1.05
N PRO A 695 14.81 -13.36 -2.37
CA PRO A 695 14.70 -12.29 -3.34
C PRO A 695 13.26 -11.80 -3.40
N ALA A 696 13.05 -10.48 -3.28
CA ALA A 696 11.71 -9.92 -3.26
C ALA A 696 11.59 -8.57 -3.97
N ALA A 697 10.41 -8.29 -4.54
CA ALA A 697 10.03 -6.97 -5.03
C ALA A 697 8.79 -6.49 -4.25
N ILE A 698 8.98 -5.46 -3.41
CA ILE A 698 7.97 -4.99 -2.46
C ILE A 698 7.40 -3.65 -2.94
N GLY A 699 6.07 -3.52 -2.99
CA GLY A 699 5.41 -2.29 -3.43
C GLY A 699 5.50 -2.09 -4.94
N CYS A 700 5.08 -3.09 -5.72
CA CYS A 700 5.14 -3.03 -7.18
C CYS A 700 4.09 -2.10 -7.81
N GLY A 701 3.07 -1.69 -7.03
CA GLY A 701 1.91 -0.97 -7.54
C GLY A 701 0.97 -1.88 -8.35
N GLY A 702 -0.26 -1.39 -8.57
CA GLY A 702 -1.32 -2.22 -9.16
C GLY A 702 -1.02 -2.70 -10.59
N VAL A 703 -0.42 -1.85 -11.44
CA VAL A 703 -0.16 -2.18 -12.86
C VAL A 703 0.81 -3.35 -13.00
N LEU A 704 2.00 -3.22 -12.39
CA LEU A 704 3.03 -4.26 -12.49
C LEU A 704 2.61 -5.53 -11.75
N PHE A 705 1.90 -5.39 -10.63
CA PHE A 705 1.38 -6.54 -9.89
C PHE A 705 0.38 -7.35 -10.71
N GLU A 706 -0.59 -6.70 -11.37
CA GLU A 706 -1.56 -7.41 -12.23
C GLU A 706 -0.90 -8.01 -13.49
N GLN A 707 0.11 -7.36 -14.07
CA GLN A 707 0.89 -7.95 -15.16
C GLN A 707 1.58 -9.26 -14.72
N VAL A 708 2.19 -9.25 -13.54
CA VAL A 708 2.86 -10.42 -12.96
C VAL A 708 1.85 -11.50 -12.54
N ARG A 709 0.69 -11.10 -12.01
CA ARG A 709 -0.39 -12.01 -11.61
C ARG A 709 -0.92 -12.85 -12.76
N ASN A 710 -1.00 -12.25 -13.96
CA ASN A 710 -1.45 -12.91 -15.17
C ASN A 710 -0.33 -13.69 -15.89
N ALA A 711 0.92 -13.60 -15.42
CA ALA A 711 2.05 -14.35 -15.96
C ALA A 711 2.09 -15.78 -15.43
N ARG A 712 2.71 -16.70 -16.19
CA ARG A 712 3.03 -18.03 -15.66
C ARG A 712 4.37 -18.06 -14.94
N ARG A 713 5.37 -17.36 -15.49
CA ARG A 713 6.73 -17.27 -14.95
C ARG A 713 7.21 -15.84 -14.93
N VAL A 714 8.04 -15.54 -13.95
CA VAL A 714 8.63 -14.21 -13.80
C VAL A 714 10.11 -14.33 -13.47
N GLU A 715 10.89 -13.44 -14.07
CA GLU A 715 12.27 -13.16 -13.69
C GLU A 715 12.30 -12.00 -12.70
N LEU A 716 12.82 -12.28 -11.51
CA LEU A 716 13.06 -11.30 -10.46
C LEU A 716 14.58 -11.12 -10.31
N ASP A 717 15.09 -9.98 -10.77
CA ASP A 717 16.51 -9.61 -10.70
C ASP A 717 16.70 -8.45 -9.73
N CYS A 718 16.95 -8.77 -8.47
CA CYS A 718 17.07 -7.78 -7.40
C CYS A 718 18.39 -6.99 -7.47
N ALA A 719 19.41 -7.52 -8.17
CA ALA A 719 20.68 -6.81 -8.34
C ALA A 719 20.53 -5.64 -9.31
N ASN A 720 19.78 -5.83 -10.40
CA ASN A 720 19.57 -4.81 -11.42
C ASN A 720 18.22 -4.08 -11.30
N GLU A 721 17.52 -4.21 -10.16
CA GLU A 721 16.19 -3.64 -9.91
C GLU A 721 15.19 -3.92 -11.04
N ARG A 722 15.18 -5.16 -11.55
CA ARG A 722 14.36 -5.54 -12.71
C ARG A 722 13.38 -6.66 -12.38
N LEU A 723 12.13 -6.45 -12.76
CA LEU A 723 11.06 -7.45 -12.76
C LEU A 723 10.57 -7.66 -14.19
N LYS A 724 10.61 -8.90 -14.69
CA LYS A 724 10.25 -9.19 -16.08
C LYS A 724 9.31 -10.39 -16.17
N VAL A 725 8.17 -10.18 -16.82
CA VAL A 725 7.23 -11.26 -17.17
C VAL A 725 7.82 -12.14 -18.26
N LEU A 726 7.80 -13.46 -18.02
CA LEU A 726 8.19 -14.49 -18.99
C LEU A 726 6.92 -15.25 -19.41
N ALA A 727 6.81 -15.53 -20.71
CA ALA A 727 5.67 -16.26 -21.29
C ALA A 727 5.54 -17.69 -20.74
#